data_AF-A0A969HFG8-F1
#
_entry.id   AF-A0A969HFG8-F1
#
_cell.length_a   1.000
_cell.length_b   1.000
_cell.length_c   1.000
_cell.angle_alpha   90.00
_cell.angle_beta   90.00
_cell.angle_gamma   90.00
#
_symmetry.space_group_name_H-M   'P 1'
#
loop_
_entity.id
_entity.type
_entity.pdbx_description
1 polymer ?
#
loop_
_entity_poly.entity_id
_entity_poly.type
_entity_poly.pdbx_seq_one_letter_code
_entity_poly.pdbx_strand_id
1 'polypeptide(L)'
;MAEKNENSYLGENRGFILSNRFQEQCFLVRNLETFQAKHKNAIFKNLVQIEDEPGMVLNLLLGKGNTSFINILPHQLSLLTPKIRIYKIFQDKNGDTQEEEMVFPTFTSTQELDQILQNKASRGDGAGIKSFSWFDNGTNPADTGFSFTAKLEMYFQSVKAFFSQQEKASGRSVSYADLISYPKTRKLRDDLYNENYFTIKAEVGWALPPDNELTLSPGLKEAISQTTTTFILNLMQHEIEFKENGEMNVSAQYIASIEGKMFSPDADIFYVKNRPKIDNVKQIDAEIKQATDFLNETRKKITDKPDNDELKNTLTLGEKALNDLINLKEKTLKEDRTKLYNRLLQKLQDRSQIYFVDVPCEEVGIGENGLLSEEELVKKNTEQNISRSYTQGVSTSNNILSNEVVERFQEAQRLKSEKELEILTEQQEKLTNSTISPLDQNKIRVNYFYFGDLIDASLDSIYDQTDENNISSIQSKKEDFRILLGSLEFFSPHSNKRIRISLADIPISLNLYNSWFIDVVIRPLRNKFSVKEFINNICSKLILRCLNPVCFGSNFVNENVFTVNSAFTLSGNYPELDPKNNSRINIKTIKNKSKNKDISLIKNYLFIGIGGYDMSHNPPNKIEDEKSGLYHFYVGSNKGLLKNVSFTRVNVPYLREMAISEASTGREGDVIKSEPYNAKVVMVGNAFFKPGMKIFIDPLSLGFGTQVPTDSLRIGGYYDVIRVENFIAPGKFETILDCTAQNILPSKTSSNYQNKTKKINSKI
;
A
#
# COMPACT_ATOMS: atom_id res chain seq x y z
N MET A 1 -16.50 -55.54 38.49
CA MET A 1 -17.53 -54.49 38.62
C MET A 1 -16.82 -53.15 38.73
N ALA A 2 -16.20 -52.73 37.63
CA ALA A 2 -15.49 -51.46 37.48
C ALA A 2 -15.18 -51.29 35.99
N GLU A 3 -16.16 -50.78 35.23
CA GLU A 3 -16.00 -50.28 33.86
C GLU A 3 -17.20 -49.36 33.63
N LYS A 4 -16.94 -48.05 33.70
CA LYS A 4 -17.71 -46.90 33.17
C LYS A 4 -17.34 -45.67 33.98
N ASN A 5 -16.36 -44.90 33.48
CA ASN A 5 -16.32 -43.43 33.52
C ASN A 5 -14.95 -42.91 33.02
N GLU A 6 -14.63 -43.12 31.74
CA GLU A 6 -13.46 -42.48 31.09
C GLU A 6 -13.79 -41.79 29.75
N ASN A 7 -15.08 -41.59 29.41
CA ASN A 7 -15.48 -41.05 28.09
C ASN A 7 -16.02 -39.59 28.09
N SER A 8 -15.69 -38.75 29.08
CA SER A 8 -16.23 -37.38 29.14
C SER A 8 -15.21 -36.23 28.93
N TYR A 9 -13.95 -36.51 28.57
CA TYR A 9 -12.94 -35.46 28.35
C TYR A 9 -12.22 -35.49 26.99
N LEU A 10 -12.77 -36.23 26.02
CA LEU A 10 -12.28 -36.28 24.62
C LEU A 10 -13.30 -35.69 23.61
N GLY A 11 -14.26 -34.88 24.10
CA GLY A 11 -15.36 -34.35 23.30
C GLY A 11 -15.17 -32.93 22.70
N GLU A 12 -14.21 -32.13 23.20
CA GLU A 12 -14.19 -30.69 22.88
C GLU A 12 -13.17 -30.25 21.81
N ASN A 13 -12.18 -31.07 21.47
CA ASN A 13 -11.21 -30.74 20.40
C ASN A 13 -11.64 -31.19 18.98
N ARG A 14 -12.88 -31.68 18.81
CA ARG A 14 -13.52 -31.81 17.50
C ARG A 14 -14.29 -30.57 17.07
N GLY A 15 -14.47 -29.58 17.97
CA GLY A 15 -15.32 -28.41 17.74
C GLY A 15 -14.76 -27.32 16.82
N PHE A 16 -13.49 -27.39 16.38
CA PHE A 16 -12.86 -26.29 15.64
C PHE A 16 -12.53 -26.57 14.16
N ILE A 17 -12.86 -27.77 13.64
CA ILE A 17 -12.56 -28.18 12.25
C ILE A 17 -13.85 -28.28 11.38
N LEU A 18 -15.04 -28.06 11.96
CA LEU A 18 -16.28 -28.62 11.42
C LEU A 18 -17.39 -27.57 11.23
N SER A 19 -17.12 -26.56 10.39
CA SER A 19 -18.15 -25.68 9.81
C SER A 19 -17.86 -25.30 8.36
N ASN A 20 -17.33 -26.22 7.55
CA ASN A 20 -17.21 -26.02 6.11
C ASN A 20 -18.58 -26.14 5.42
N ARG A 21 -19.41 -25.11 5.60
CA ARG A 21 -20.36 -24.68 4.56
C ARG A 21 -19.54 -24.35 3.32
N PHE A 22 -20.08 -24.62 2.12
CA PHE A 22 -19.42 -24.22 0.88
C PHE A 22 -19.11 -22.71 0.88
N GLN A 23 -17.82 -22.38 0.92
CA GLN A 23 -17.36 -21.01 0.76
C GLN A 23 -16.83 -20.84 -0.66
N GLU A 24 -17.52 -20.01 -1.45
CA GLU A 24 -17.16 -19.72 -2.84
C GLU A 24 -15.70 -19.27 -3.00
N GLN A 25 -15.23 -18.40 -2.09
CA GLN A 25 -13.86 -17.91 -2.15
C GLN A 25 -12.85 -19.05 -1.96
N CYS A 26 -13.07 -19.94 -0.99
CA CYS A 26 -12.18 -21.07 -0.76
C CYS A 26 -12.16 -22.04 -1.94
N PHE A 27 -13.30 -22.22 -2.63
CA PHE A 27 -13.35 -22.99 -3.87
C PHE A 27 -12.48 -22.38 -4.98
N LEU A 28 -12.59 -21.07 -5.22
CA LEU A 28 -11.81 -20.36 -6.24
C LEU A 28 -10.31 -20.46 -5.94
N VAL A 29 -9.95 -20.28 -4.67
CA VAL A 29 -8.59 -20.28 -4.17
C VAL A 29 -7.95 -21.68 -4.17
N ARG A 30 -8.72 -22.73 -3.87
CA ARG A 30 -8.26 -24.12 -3.98
C ARG A 30 -7.96 -24.54 -5.42
N ASN A 31 -8.65 -23.92 -6.38
CA ASN A 31 -8.54 -24.18 -7.82
C ASN A 31 -7.78 -23.07 -8.55
N LEU A 32 -6.99 -22.29 -7.82
CA LEU A 32 -6.33 -21.10 -8.30
C LEU A 32 -5.43 -21.33 -9.52
N GLU A 33 -4.76 -22.48 -9.60
CA GLU A 33 -3.95 -22.90 -10.75
C GLU A 33 -4.78 -22.95 -12.06
N THR A 34 -6.01 -23.48 -11.98
CA THR A 34 -6.93 -23.57 -13.13
C THR A 34 -7.44 -22.20 -13.57
N PHE A 35 -7.84 -21.36 -12.61
CA PHE A 35 -8.35 -20.01 -12.90
C PHE A 35 -7.24 -19.10 -13.45
N GLN A 36 -6.08 -19.12 -12.82
CA GLN A 36 -4.92 -18.35 -13.26
C GLN A 36 -4.49 -18.72 -14.68
N ALA A 37 -4.51 -20.01 -15.06
CA ALA A 37 -4.17 -20.43 -16.41
C ALA A 37 -5.06 -19.78 -17.49
N LYS A 38 -6.33 -19.52 -17.19
CA LYS A 38 -7.27 -18.85 -18.10
C LYS A 38 -7.04 -17.35 -18.21
N HIS A 39 -6.57 -16.73 -17.13
CA HIS A 39 -6.36 -15.28 -17.05
C HIS A 39 -4.91 -14.84 -17.33
N LYS A 40 -3.99 -15.80 -17.50
CA LYS A 40 -2.56 -15.52 -17.68
C LYS A 40 -2.27 -14.54 -18.83
N ASN A 41 -3.06 -14.54 -19.90
CA ASN A 41 -2.83 -13.66 -21.05
C ASN A 41 -3.54 -12.30 -20.96
N ALA A 42 -4.13 -11.95 -19.81
CA ALA A 42 -4.79 -10.66 -19.61
C ALA A 42 -3.81 -9.49 -19.76
N ILE A 43 -4.23 -8.46 -20.50
CA ILE A 43 -3.47 -7.22 -20.73
C ILE A 43 -4.20 -6.10 -20.01
N PHE A 44 -3.48 -5.38 -19.16
CA PHE A 44 -4.02 -4.25 -18.41
C PHE A 44 -3.64 -2.92 -19.04
N LYS A 45 -4.52 -1.91 -18.93
CA LYS A 45 -4.25 -0.58 -19.46
C LYS A 45 -3.37 0.25 -18.51
N ASN A 46 -3.54 0.04 -17.21
CA ASN A 46 -2.98 0.90 -16.17
C ASN A 46 -2.04 0.16 -15.18
N LEU A 47 -1.79 -1.14 -15.40
CA LEU A 47 -1.06 -2.01 -14.48
C LEU A 47 0.07 -2.77 -15.18
N VAL A 48 1.14 -3.06 -14.44
CA VAL A 48 2.21 -3.98 -14.86
C VAL A 48 2.30 -5.13 -13.87
N GLN A 49 2.39 -6.35 -14.37
CA GLN A 49 2.50 -7.55 -13.55
C GLN A 49 3.94 -8.04 -13.47
N ILE A 50 4.40 -8.36 -12.27
CA ILE A 50 5.76 -8.81 -11.99
C ILE A 50 5.74 -10.29 -11.57
N GLU A 51 6.42 -11.14 -12.34
CA GLU A 51 6.54 -12.58 -12.09
C GLU A 51 7.91 -12.97 -11.50
N ASP A 52 8.30 -12.32 -10.42
CA ASP A 52 9.53 -12.62 -9.66
C ASP A 52 9.25 -13.27 -8.32
N GLU A 53 10.30 -13.58 -7.56
CA GLU A 53 10.18 -14.16 -6.23
C GLU A 53 9.48 -13.19 -5.27
N PRO A 54 8.38 -13.60 -4.61
CA PRO A 54 7.66 -12.75 -3.66
C PRO A 54 8.60 -12.19 -2.58
N GLY A 55 8.44 -10.92 -2.23
CA GLY A 55 9.30 -10.24 -1.26
C GLY A 55 10.73 -9.93 -1.72
N MET A 56 11.20 -10.43 -2.87
CA MET A 56 12.53 -10.08 -3.43
C MET A 56 12.45 -9.02 -4.54
N VAL A 57 11.25 -8.72 -5.03
CA VAL A 57 10.99 -7.75 -6.11
C VAL A 57 11.67 -6.40 -5.85
N LEU A 58 11.47 -5.81 -4.66
CA LEU A 58 12.03 -4.49 -4.35
C LEU A 58 13.55 -4.54 -4.21
N ASN A 59 14.12 -5.61 -3.65
CA ASN A 59 15.57 -5.82 -3.63
C ASN A 59 16.15 -5.91 -5.05
N LEU A 60 15.49 -6.65 -5.94
CA LEU A 60 15.91 -6.82 -7.33
C LEU A 60 15.82 -5.53 -8.14
N LEU A 61 14.84 -4.67 -7.84
CA LEU A 61 14.58 -3.44 -8.57
C LEU A 61 15.41 -2.26 -8.06
N LEU A 62 15.49 -2.08 -6.74
CA LEU A 62 16.10 -0.90 -6.11
C LEU A 62 17.46 -1.18 -5.46
N GLY A 63 17.72 -2.44 -5.09
CA GLY A 63 18.91 -2.81 -4.35
C GLY A 63 20.16 -2.98 -5.21
N LYS A 64 20.06 -3.34 -6.49
CA LYS A 64 21.21 -3.69 -7.34
C LYS A 64 22.21 -2.54 -7.53
N GLY A 65 23.50 -2.88 -7.60
CA GLY A 65 24.58 -1.94 -7.95
C GLY A 65 25.25 -1.23 -6.77
N ASN A 66 24.74 -1.40 -5.55
CA ASN A 66 25.22 -0.68 -4.36
C ASN A 66 26.26 -1.44 -3.52
N THR A 67 26.75 -2.60 -3.98
CA THR A 67 27.68 -3.47 -3.23
C THR A 67 28.96 -2.75 -2.78
N SER A 68 29.52 -1.90 -3.64
CA SER A 68 30.71 -1.10 -3.34
C SER A 68 30.47 -0.10 -2.20
N PHE A 69 29.32 0.57 -2.21
CA PHE A 69 28.96 1.53 -1.16
C PHE A 69 28.60 0.83 0.15
N ILE A 70 27.95 -0.33 0.10
CA ILE A 70 27.59 -1.11 1.29
C ILE A 70 28.80 -1.66 2.03
N ASN A 71 29.93 -1.84 1.32
CA ASN A 71 31.21 -2.27 1.87
C ASN A 71 32.23 -1.11 1.99
N ILE A 72 31.77 0.15 2.03
CA ILE A 72 32.64 1.33 2.12
C ILE A 72 33.55 1.29 3.37
N LEU A 73 34.78 1.78 3.23
CA LEU A 73 35.73 1.89 4.35
C LEU A 73 35.51 3.19 5.14
N PRO A 74 35.77 3.20 6.46
CA PRO A 74 35.57 4.39 7.30
C PRO A 74 36.31 5.65 6.81
N HIS A 75 37.54 5.51 6.32
CA HIS A 75 38.31 6.64 5.79
C HIS A 75 37.74 7.17 4.46
N GLN A 76 37.11 6.31 3.64
CA GLN A 76 36.44 6.74 2.41
C GLN A 76 35.13 7.46 2.73
N LEU A 77 34.39 6.96 3.72
CA LEU A 77 33.17 7.60 4.20
C LEU A 77 33.42 8.99 4.77
N SER A 78 34.55 9.18 5.46
CA SER A 78 34.92 10.47 6.08
C SER A 78 35.17 11.59 5.06
N LEU A 79 35.37 11.24 3.78
CA LEU A 79 35.52 12.21 2.69
C LEU A 79 34.16 12.68 2.12
N LEU A 80 33.07 11.98 2.44
CA LEU A 80 31.76 12.30 1.90
C LEU A 80 31.05 13.33 2.77
N THR A 81 30.45 14.32 2.13
CA THR A 81 29.59 15.30 2.80
C THR A 81 28.13 15.07 2.42
N PRO A 82 27.17 15.08 3.36
CA PRO A 82 25.75 14.98 3.02
C PRO A 82 25.33 16.09 2.06
N LYS A 83 24.47 15.75 1.10
CA LYS A 83 23.98 16.65 0.05
C LYS A 83 22.46 16.76 0.16
N ILE A 84 21.96 18.00 0.22
CA ILE A 84 20.56 18.36 0.03
C ILE A 84 20.50 19.44 -1.02
N ARG A 85 19.70 19.25 -2.07
CA ARG A 85 19.36 20.29 -3.04
C ARG A 85 17.85 20.35 -3.23
N ILE A 86 17.31 21.56 -3.27
CA ILE A 86 15.89 21.80 -3.39
C ILE A 86 15.65 22.60 -4.67
N TYR A 87 14.69 22.16 -5.47
CA TYR A 87 14.34 22.81 -6.72
C TYR A 87 12.84 23.09 -6.76
N LYS A 88 12.46 24.19 -7.40
CA LYS A 88 11.09 24.47 -7.83
C LYS A 88 10.91 23.96 -9.24
N ILE A 89 9.96 23.06 -9.44
CA ILE A 89 9.59 22.58 -10.77
C ILE A 89 8.42 23.41 -11.26
N PHE A 90 8.60 24.15 -12.34
CA PHE A 90 7.53 24.86 -13.03
C PHE A 90 6.94 23.96 -14.13
N GLN A 91 5.62 23.89 -14.19
CA GLN A 91 4.91 23.25 -15.30
C GLN A 91 4.43 24.34 -16.26
N ASP A 92 4.91 24.33 -17.51
CA ASP A 92 4.40 25.23 -18.54
C ASP A 92 3.08 24.68 -19.12
N LYS A 93 2.28 25.54 -19.75
CA LYS A 93 0.99 25.19 -20.37
C LYS A 93 1.11 24.14 -21.47
N ASN A 94 2.30 23.99 -22.05
CA ASN A 94 2.60 23.03 -23.10
C ASN A 94 3.06 21.66 -22.56
N GLY A 95 3.20 21.50 -21.23
CA GLY A 95 3.69 20.28 -20.58
C GLY A 95 5.21 20.23 -20.38
N ASP A 96 5.95 21.22 -20.88
CA ASP A 96 7.38 21.35 -20.63
C ASP A 96 7.65 21.74 -19.18
N THR A 97 8.60 21.03 -18.56
CA THR A 97 8.97 21.19 -17.16
C THR A 97 10.33 21.86 -17.06
N GLN A 98 10.41 22.93 -16.28
CA GLN A 98 11.67 23.63 -16.01
C GLN A 98 11.97 23.59 -14.51
N GLU A 99 13.21 23.32 -14.17
CA GLU A 99 13.68 23.24 -12.79
C GLU A 99 14.57 24.42 -12.45
N GLU A 100 14.32 25.03 -11.30
CA GLU A 100 15.18 26.08 -10.76
C GLU A 100 15.61 25.72 -9.34
N GLU A 101 16.92 25.67 -9.11
CA GLU A 101 17.49 25.35 -7.79
C GLU A 101 17.30 26.53 -6.83
N MET A 102 16.72 26.26 -5.67
CA MET A 102 16.74 27.18 -4.54
C MET A 102 18.06 27.03 -3.79
N VAL A 103 18.96 27.99 -3.98
CA VAL A 103 20.31 27.90 -3.42
C VAL A 103 20.27 28.40 -1.98
N PHE A 104 20.80 27.63 -1.04
CA PHE A 104 21.05 28.09 0.32
C PHE A 104 22.51 28.53 0.41
N PRO A 105 22.79 29.78 0.81
CA PRO A 105 24.15 30.30 0.85
C PRO A 105 24.99 29.48 1.84
N THR A 106 26.14 28.98 1.37
CA THR A 106 27.06 28.15 2.17
C THR A 106 28.15 28.99 2.86
N PHE A 107 28.33 30.23 2.41
CA PHE A 107 29.27 31.21 2.93
C PHE A 107 28.65 32.60 2.86
N THR A 108 29.03 33.48 3.78
CA THR A 108 28.63 34.90 3.72
C THR A 108 29.45 35.59 2.65
N SER A 109 28.78 36.33 1.75
CA SER A 109 29.48 37.09 0.72
C SER A 109 30.09 38.38 1.30
N THR A 110 31.17 38.88 0.68
CA THR A 110 31.78 40.16 1.10
C THR A 110 30.83 41.35 0.95
N GLN A 111 29.94 41.30 -0.05
CA GLN A 111 28.91 42.33 -0.26
C GLN A 111 27.85 42.34 0.86
N GLU A 112 27.48 41.19 1.41
CA GLU A 112 26.58 41.11 2.57
C GLU A 112 27.24 41.66 3.84
N LEU A 113 28.54 41.41 4.03
CA LEU A 113 29.30 41.97 5.15
C LEU A 113 29.29 43.51 5.12
N ASP A 114 29.50 44.11 3.94
CA ASP A 114 29.46 45.56 3.79
C ASP A 114 28.06 46.15 4.08
N GLN A 115 26.99 45.44 3.69
CA GLN A 115 25.61 45.86 3.98
C GLN A 115 25.25 45.78 5.47
N ILE A 116 25.76 44.76 6.17
CA ILE A 116 25.62 44.65 7.64
C ILE A 116 26.31 45.83 8.33
N LEU A 117 27.47 46.27 7.82
CA LEU A 117 28.22 47.40 8.39
C LEU A 117 27.56 48.77 8.09
N GLN A 118 26.81 48.88 7.00
CA GLN A 118 26.20 50.15 6.56
C GLN A 118 24.78 50.39 7.12
N ASN A 119 23.98 49.33 7.34
CA ASN A 119 22.57 49.48 7.74
C ASN A 119 22.30 48.90 9.14
N LYS A 120 21.99 49.77 10.12
CA LYS A 120 21.65 49.38 11.51
C LYS A 120 20.43 48.46 11.65
N ALA A 121 19.56 48.39 10.64
CA ALA A 121 18.37 47.53 10.61
C ALA A 121 18.60 46.19 9.90
N SER A 122 19.71 46.01 9.19
CA SER A 122 20.02 44.77 8.47
C SER A 122 20.76 43.80 9.39
N ARG A 123 20.19 42.62 9.62
CA ARG A 123 20.78 41.56 10.47
C ARG A 123 21.52 40.47 9.67
N GLY A 124 21.73 40.71 8.37
CA GLY A 124 22.12 39.69 7.39
C GLY A 124 20.88 38.99 6.80
N ASP A 125 20.95 38.61 5.52
CA ASP A 125 19.88 37.88 4.82
C ASP A 125 20.15 36.35 4.83
N GLY A 126 20.78 35.85 5.90
CA GLY A 126 21.18 34.45 6.01
C GLY A 126 19.98 33.50 6.08
N ALA A 127 20.04 32.44 5.26
CA ALA A 127 19.07 31.35 5.21
C ALA A 127 19.81 30.01 5.26
N GLY A 128 19.25 29.02 5.97
CA GLY A 128 19.86 27.70 6.03
C GLY A 128 18.88 26.58 6.37
N ILE A 129 19.30 25.36 6.06
CA ILE A 129 18.56 24.13 6.39
C ILE A 129 19.12 23.60 7.72
N LYS A 130 18.25 23.40 8.71
CA LYS A 130 18.59 22.75 9.99
C LYS A 130 18.61 21.25 9.83
N SER A 131 17.56 20.69 9.24
CA SER A 131 17.43 19.27 9.03
C SER A 131 16.49 18.95 7.87
N PHE A 132 16.69 17.79 7.27
CA PHE A 132 15.75 17.17 6.36
C PHE A 132 15.61 15.70 6.73
N SER A 133 14.40 15.29 7.08
CA SER A 133 14.10 13.91 7.43
C SER A 133 12.95 13.37 6.58
N TRP A 134 12.96 12.07 6.32
CA TRP A 134 11.83 11.43 5.66
C TRP A 134 11.60 10.02 6.19
N PHE A 135 10.34 9.62 6.11
CA PHE A 135 9.79 8.42 6.72
C PHE A 135 8.98 7.66 5.67
N ASP A 136 9.36 6.41 5.45
CA ASP A 136 8.64 5.44 4.61
C ASP A 136 7.96 4.39 5.51
N ASN A 137 6.64 4.47 5.68
CA ASN A 137 5.77 3.52 6.39
C ASN A 137 5.08 2.60 5.38
N GLY A 138 5.71 1.50 4.95
CA GLY A 138 5.23 0.78 3.76
C GLY A 138 4.52 -0.55 3.98
N THR A 139 4.19 -0.95 5.22
CA THR A 139 3.69 -2.33 5.44
C THR A 139 2.70 -2.53 6.59
N ASN A 140 2.03 -1.50 7.11
CA ASN A 140 0.94 -1.73 8.06
C ASN A 140 -0.43 -1.57 7.37
N PRO A 141 -1.15 -2.67 7.11
CA PRO A 141 -2.54 -2.66 6.63
C PRO A 141 -3.47 -1.77 7.46
N ALA A 142 -3.17 -1.56 8.74
CA ALA A 142 -3.97 -0.76 9.66
C ALA A 142 -3.64 0.74 9.64
N ASP A 143 -2.50 1.15 9.08
CA ASP A 143 -2.16 2.57 8.96
C ASP A 143 -2.89 3.17 7.76
N THR A 144 -3.97 3.91 8.04
CA THR A 144 -4.79 4.62 7.05
C THR A 144 -4.10 5.88 6.50
N GLY A 145 -2.83 6.12 6.84
CA GLY A 145 -2.08 7.33 6.52
C GLY A 145 -1.28 7.29 5.21
N PHE A 146 -0.43 8.30 5.05
CA PHE A 146 0.55 8.42 3.96
C PHE A 146 1.72 7.46 4.18
N SER A 147 2.13 6.74 3.13
CA SER A 147 3.29 5.85 3.23
C SER A 147 4.60 6.62 3.20
N PHE A 148 4.64 7.83 2.65
CA PHE A 148 5.82 8.69 2.64
C PHE A 148 5.53 10.05 3.26
N THR A 149 6.33 10.46 4.22
CA THR A 149 6.31 11.83 4.79
C THR A 149 7.71 12.37 4.89
N ALA A 150 7.92 13.63 4.52
CA ALA A 150 9.19 14.34 4.69
C ALA A 150 9.00 15.60 5.53
N LYS A 151 10.00 15.93 6.34
CA LYS A 151 10.05 17.14 7.16
C LYS A 151 11.30 17.93 6.80
N LEU A 152 11.12 19.19 6.43
CA LEU A 152 12.19 20.14 6.17
C LEU A 152 12.15 21.23 7.25
N GLU A 153 13.24 21.36 8.00
CA GLU A 153 13.40 22.40 9.00
C GLU A 153 14.43 23.42 8.49
N MET A 154 14.03 24.69 8.48
CA MET A 154 14.82 25.80 7.97
C MET A 154 14.90 26.92 9.00
N TYR A 155 15.90 27.76 8.85
CA TYR A 155 16.03 28.99 9.60
C TYR A 155 16.39 30.16 8.71
N PHE A 156 15.90 31.33 9.11
CA PHE A 156 16.12 32.59 8.43
C PHE A 156 16.46 33.65 9.47
N GLN A 157 17.52 34.42 9.23
CA GLN A 157 17.93 35.51 10.12
C GLN A 157 16.92 36.66 10.16
N SER A 158 16.11 36.80 9.10
CA SER A 158 15.08 37.82 8.99
C SER A 158 13.90 37.32 8.16
N VAL A 159 12.72 37.92 8.37
CA VAL A 159 11.54 37.67 7.52
C VAL A 159 11.80 38.10 6.07
N LYS A 160 12.61 39.15 5.88
CA LYS A 160 13.00 39.61 4.54
C LYS A 160 13.79 38.54 3.78
N ALA A 161 14.70 37.84 4.45
CA ALA A 161 15.46 36.74 3.84
C ALA A 161 14.52 35.63 3.33
N PHE A 162 13.46 35.33 4.08
CA PHE A 162 12.46 34.34 3.68
C PHE A 162 11.70 34.70 2.38
N PHE A 163 11.38 35.98 2.20
CA PHE A 163 10.72 36.48 0.98
C PHE A 163 11.69 36.95 -0.10
N SER A 164 13.01 36.76 0.10
CA SER A 164 14.00 37.14 -0.90
C SER A 164 13.77 36.37 -2.20
N GLN A 165 13.96 37.06 -3.32
CA GLN A 165 13.86 36.49 -4.65
C GLN A 165 15.27 36.26 -5.19
N GLN A 166 15.54 35.03 -5.62
CA GLN A 166 16.75 34.68 -6.34
C GLN A 166 16.42 34.69 -7.84
N GLU A 167 16.92 35.68 -8.56
CA GLU A 167 16.84 35.70 -10.02
C GLU A 167 17.74 34.62 -10.61
N LYS A 168 17.21 33.85 -11.55
CA LYS A 168 17.92 32.77 -12.24
C LYS A 168 18.22 33.17 -13.68
N ALA A 169 19.20 32.52 -14.29
CA ALA A 169 19.62 32.80 -15.66
C ALA A 169 18.49 32.63 -16.69
N SER A 170 17.44 31.88 -16.36
CA SER A 170 16.22 31.72 -17.16
C SER A 170 15.27 32.92 -17.14
N GLY A 171 15.54 33.94 -16.32
CA GLY A 171 14.66 35.09 -16.10
C GLY A 171 13.50 34.82 -15.12
N ARG A 172 13.43 33.63 -14.53
CA ARG A 172 12.48 33.30 -13.45
C ARG A 172 13.10 33.58 -12.08
N SER A 173 12.27 33.99 -11.13
CA SER A 173 12.65 34.17 -9.73
C SER A 173 12.12 33.03 -8.87
N VAL A 174 12.95 32.50 -7.98
CA VAL A 174 12.52 31.57 -6.91
C VAL A 174 12.68 32.22 -5.55
N SER A 175 11.74 31.95 -4.64
CA SER A 175 11.78 32.45 -3.27
C SER A 175 11.64 31.31 -2.27
N TYR A 176 12.23 31.44 -1.08
CA TYR A 176 12.04 30.43 -0.02
C TYR A 176 10.58 30.38 0.45
N ALA A 177 9.83 31.47 0.32
CA ALA A 177 8.40 31.50 0.57
C ALA A 177 7.60 30.48 -0.27
N ASP A 178 8.11 30.11 -1.45
CA ASP A 178 7.48 29.10 -2.30
C ASP A 178 7.47 27.71 -1.66
N LEU A 179 8.35 27.43 -0.69
CA LEU A 179 8.42 26.15 -0.01
C LEU A 179 7.20 25.87 0.88
N ILE A 180 6.55 26.93 1.38
CA ILE A 180 5.33 26.82 2.21
C ILE A 180 4.10 27.43 1.54
N SER A 181 4.24 27.93 0.32
CA SER A 181 3.12 28.53 -0.40
C SER A 181 2.33 27.44 -1.11
N TYR A 182 1.00 27.45 -0.93
CA TYR A 182 0.12 26.69 -1.81
C TYR A 182 0.02 27.40 -3.17
N PRO A 183 0.04 26.66 -4.29
CA PRO A 183 -0.13 27.22 -5.62
C PRO A 183 -1.48 27.95 -5.72
N LYS A 184 -1.43 29.27 -5.96
CA LYS A 184 -2.64 30.09 -6.05
C LYS A 184 -3.43 29.73 -7.31
N THR A 185 -4.68 29.30 -7.14
CA THR A 185 -5.62 29.15 -8.24
C THR A 185 -6.01 30.54 -8.78
N ARG A 186 -6.03 30.71 -10.10
CA ARG A 186 -6.55 31.95 -10.74
C ARG A 186 -8.08 32.13 -10.56
N LYS A 187 -8.77 31.13 -10.00
CA LYS A 187 -10.21 31.17 -9.70
C LYS A 187 -10.42 31.16 -8.18
N LEU A 188 -10.85 32.31 -7.66
CA LEU A 188 -11.16 32.67 -6.27
C LEU A 188 -12.27 31.84 -5.58
N ARG A 189 -12.48 30.55 -5.89
CA ARG A 189 -13.62 29.81 -5.33
C ARG A 189 -13.39 28.38 -4.84
N ASP A 190 -12.20 27.81 -4.92
CA ASP A 190 -11.90 26.57 -4.22
C ASP A 190 -10.47 26.63 -3.66
N ASP A 191 -10.35 26.51 -2.34
CA ASP A 191 -9.09 26.41 -1.56
C ASP A 191 -8.36 25.07 -1.78
N LEU A 192 -8.56 24.44 -2.94
CA LEU A 192 -8.01 23.14 -3.27
C LEU A 192 -6.62 23.30 -3.88
N TYR A 193 -5.63 22.69 -3.21
CA TYR A 193 -4.26 22.53 -3.70
C TYR A 193 -4.26 22.01 -5.15
N ASN A 194 -3.72 22.78 -6.08
CA ASN A 194 -3.62 22.41 -7.48
C ASN A 194 -2.16 22.21 -7.88
N GLU A 195 -1.76 20.95 -8.02
CA GLU A 195 -0.40 20.52 -8.35
C GLU A 195 0.10 20.97 -9.74
N ASN A 196 -0.79 21.48 -10.60
CA ASN A 196 -0.47 21.84 -11.97
C ASN A 196 0.34 23.15 -12.11
N TYR A 197 0.64 23.85 -11.01
CA TYR A 197 1.36 25.13 -11.06
C TYR A 197 2.85 24.96 -10.77
N PHE A 198 3.20 24.38 -9.63
CA PHE A 198 4.58 24.01 -9.32
C PHE A 198 4.62 22.90 -8.27
N THR A 199 5.68 22.10 -8.31
CA THR A 199 6.01 21.09 -7.30
C THR A 199 7.42 21.32 -6.77
N ILE A 200 7.70 20.80 -5.58
CA ILE A 200 9.03 20.89 -4.99
C ILE A 200 9.78 19.59 -5.26
N LYS A 201 11.01 19.69 -5.75
CA LYS A 201 11.93 18.56 -5.91
C LYS A 201 13.01 18.63 -4.85
N ALA A 202 13.24 17.55 -4.12
CA ALA A 202 14.38 17.42 -3.23
C ALA A 202 15.32 16.32 -3.76
N GLU A 203 16.60 16.64 -3.95
CA GLU A 203 17.65 15.68 -4.24
C GLU A 203 18.51 15.50 -3.00
N VAL A 204 18.58 14.27 -2.50
CA VAL A 204 19.33 13.94 -1.28
C VAL A 204 20.28 12.77 -1.50
N GLY A 205 21.43 12.83 -0.82
CA GLY A 205 22.44 11.78 -0.91
C GLY A 205 23.78 12.26 -0.36
N TRP A 206 24.87 11.75 -0.95
CA TRP A 206 26.23 12.16 -0.64
C TRP A 206 26.82 12.98 -1.78
N ALA A 207 27.50 14.08 -1.45
CA ALA A 207 28.31 14.82 -2.41
C ALA A 207 29.65 14.10 -2.59
N LEU A 208 30.10 14.01 -3.84
CA LEU A 208 31.41 13.49 -4.18
C LEU A 208 32.45 14.61 -4.04
N PRO A 209 33.64 14.32 -3.48
CA PRO A 209 34.74 15.28 -3.47
C PRO A 209 35.24 15.57 -4.89
N PRO A 210 35.84 16.76 -5.14
CA PRO A 210 36.42 17.10 -6.43
C PRO A 210 37.51 16.11 -6.86
N ASP A 211 37.65 15.90 -8.17
CA ASP A 211 38.39 14.76 -8.77
C ASP A 211 39.88 14.65 -8.43
N ASN A 212 40.48 15.65 -7.78
CA ASN A 212 41.89 15.66 -7.40
C ASN A 212 42.21 14.83 -6.14
N GLU A 213 41.21 14.24 -5.48
CA GLU A 213 41.41 13.38 -4.30
C GLU A 213 41.45 11.88 -4.67
N LEU A 214 42.66 11.32 -4.66
CA LEU A 214 43.08 10.01 -5.19
C LEU A 214 42.52 8.73 -4.51
N THR A 215 41.41 8.79 -3.76
CA THR A 215 41.04 7.71 -2.79
C THR A 215 39.77 6.92 -3.10
N LEU A 216 38.94 7.35 -4.06
CA LEU A 216 37.68 6.66 -4.41
C LEU A 216 37.79 5.95 -5.76
N SER A 217 37.54 4.64 -5.78
CA SER A 217 37.50 3.86 -7.01
C SER A 217 36.34 4.33 -7.92
N PRO A 218 36.46 4.22 -9.26
CA PRO A 218 35.39 4.62 -10.18
C PRO A 218 34.05 3.93 -9.87
N GLY A 219 34.08 2.62 -9.54
CA GLY A 219 32.87 1.88 -9.17
C GLY A 219 32.25 2.32 -7.83
N LEU A 220 33.04 2.85 -6.90
CA LEU A 220 32.53 3.44 -5.66
C LEU A 220 31.90 4.82 -5.92
N LYS A 221 32.53 5.66 -6.76
CA LYS A 221 31.95 6.95 -7.19
C LYS A 221 30.59 6.73 -7.87
N GLU A 222 30.51 5.72 -8.75
CA GLU A 222 29.26 5.34 -9.40
C GLU A 222 28.22 4.86 -8.38
N ALA A 223 28.55 3.93 -7.49
CA ALA A 223 27.64 3.45 -6.45
C ALA A 223 27.12 4.59 -5.55
N ILE A 224 27.99 5.51 -5.13
CA ILE A 224 27.59 6.69 -4.34
C ILE A 224 26.63 7.58 -5.15
N SER A 225 26.92 7.84 -6.43
CA SER A 225 26.00 8.60 -7.28
C SER A 225 24.64 7.92 -7.45
N GLN A 226 24.62 6.58 -7.54
CA GLN A 226 23.40 5.79 -7.62
C GLN A 226 22.60 5.81 -6.30
N THR A 227 23.22 6.07 -5.15
CA THR A 227 22.49 6.24 -3.88
C THR A 227 21.74 7.57 -3.76
N THR A 228 22.02 8.55 -4.65
CA THR A 228 21.27 9.81 -4.65
C THR A 228 19.83 9.54 -5.09
N THR A 229 18.89 9.99 -4.26
CA THR A 229 17.46 9.81 -4.48
C THR A 229 16.80 11.17 -4.66
N THR A 230 15.84 11.20 -5.57
CA THR A 230 15.06 12.39 -5.89
C THR A 230 13.64 12.18 -5.42
N PHE A 231 13.11 13.13 -4.66
CA PHE A 231 11.73 13.16 -4.21
C PHE A 231 10.99 14.31 -4.88
N ILE A 232 9.78 14.04 -5.35
CA ILE A 232 8.82 15.07 -5.75
C ILE A 232 7.82 15.20 -4.60
N LEU A 233 7.74 16.39 -4.03
CA LEU A 233 7.11 16.67 -2.74
C LEU A 233 5.95 17.66 -2.90
N ASN A 234 4.86 17.38 -2.19
CA ASN A 234 3.71 18.26 -2.05
C ASN A 234 3.58 18.70 -0.60
N LEU A 235 3.34 20.00 -0.39
CA LEU A 235 3.19 20.58 0.94
C LEU A 235 1.91 20.08 1.60
N MET A 236 2.02 19.54 2.81
CA MET A 236 0.87 19.20 3.64
C MET A 236 0.56 20.32 4.62
N GLN A 237 1.54 20.64 5.47
CA GLN A 237 1.39 21.64 6.51
C GLN A 237 2.73 22.28 6.81
N HIS A 238 2.69 23.45 7.44
CA HIS A 238 3.89 24.13 7.91
C HIS A 238 3.63 24.86 9.21
N GLU A 239 4.70 25.11 9.95
CA GLU A 239 4.72 25.88 11.18
C GLU A 239 5.83 26.93 11.09
N ILE A 240 5.55 28.11 11.63
CA ILE A 240 6.49 29.24 11.69
C ILE A 240 6.65 29.63 13.15
N GLU A 241 7.88 29.67 13.62
CA GLU A 241 8.24 30.06 14.98
C GLU A 241 9.24 31.22 14.93
N PHE A 242 9.00 32.26 15.73
CA PHE A 242 9.92 33.39 15.90
C PHE A 242 10.64 33.28 17.24
N LYS A 243 11.97 33.29 17.21
CA LYS A 243 12.79 33.32 18.42
C LYS A 243 12.92 34.76 18.95
N GLU A 244 13.31 34.88 20.22
CA GLU A 244 13.57 36.16 20.89
C GLU A 244 14.62 37.03 20.17
N ASN A 245 15.58 36.39 19.48
CA ASN A 245 16.61 37.08 18.69
C ASN A 245 16.12 37.59 17.32
N GLY A 246 14.85 37.34 16.95
CA GLY A 246 14.25 37.68 15.66
C GLY A 246 14.49 36.66 14.55
N GLU A 247 15.18 35.55 14.82
CA GLU A 247 15.33 34.42 13.89
C GLU A 247 13.96 33.76 13.65
N MET A 248 13.66 33.49 12.39
CA MET A 248 12.45 32.80 11.97
C MET A 248 12.80 31.34 11.65
N ASN A 249 12.19 30.41 12.37
CA ASN A 249 12.23 28.98 12.06
C ASN A 249 11.01 28.62 11.22
N VAL A 250 11.22 27.82 10.18
CA VAL A 250 10.14 27.30 9.35
C VAL A 250 10.25 25.78 9.31
N SER A 251 9.19 25.11 9.76
CA SER A 251 9.06 23.66 9.69
C SER A 251 8.01 23.30 8.66
N ALA A 252 8.41 22.73 7.53
CA ALA A 252 7.50 22.32 6.47
C ALA A 252 7.40 20.79 6.41
N GLN A 253 6.17 20.28 6.37
CA GLN A 253 5.88 18.86 6.20
C GLN A 253 5.34 18.61 4.79
N TYR A 254 5.90 17.59 4.15
CA TYR A 254 5.58 17.20 2.78
C TYR A 254 5.17 15.74 2.72
N ILE A 255 4.38 15.40 1.69
CA ILE A 255 4.12 14.04 1.25
C ILE A 255 4.67 13.83 -0.16
N ALA A 256 4.84 12.57 -0.55
CA ALA A 256 5.24 12.26 -1.92
C ALA A 256 4.14 12.69 -2.91
N SER A 257 4.51 13.28 -4.04
CA SER A 257 3.54 13.78 -5.02
C SER A 257 2.63 12.68 -5.57
N ILE A 258 3.15 11.46 -5.76
CA ILE A 258 2.33 10.30 -6.13
C ILE A 258 1.17 10.06 -5.14
N GLU A 259 1.43 10.17 -3.83
CA GLU A 259 0.39 9.99 -2.81
C GLU A 259 -0.57 11.17 -2.75
N GLY A 260 -0.06 12.40 -2.90
CA GLY A 260 -0.88 13.60 -3.02
C GLY A 260 -1.88 13.51 -4.18
N LYS A 261 -1.40 13.09 -5.37
CA LYS A 261 -2.24 12.87 -6.54
C LYS A 261 -3.30 11.80 -6.33
N MET A 262 -2.93 10.64 -5.75
CA MET A 262 -3.88 9.56 -5.47
C MET A 262 -4.91 9.91 -4.37
N PHE A 263 -4.62 10.89 -3.52
CA PHE A 263 -5.54 11.39 -2.50
C PHE A 263 -6.37 12.59 -2.98
N SER A 264 -5.95 13.25 -4.07
CA SER A 264 -6.61 14.45 -4.61
C SER A 264 -8.08 14.18 -4.96
N PRO A 265 -8.94 15.22 -4.94
CA PRO A 265 -10.33 15.08 -5.39
C PRO A 265 -10.49 14.61 -6.83
N ASP A 266 -9.50 14.89 -7.68
CA ASP A 266 -9.45 14.46 -9.08
C ASP A 266 -9.23 12.94 -9.20
N ALA A 267 -8.69 12.29 -8.16
CA ALA A 267 -8.48 10.85 -8.09
C ALA A 267 -9.59 10.13 -7.28
N ASP A 268 -10.80 10.67 -7.25
CA ASP A 268 -11.96 10.02 -6.64
C ASP A 268 -12.59 9.02 -7.63
N ILE A 269 -12.61 7.73 -7.26
CA ILE A 269 -13.18 6.66 -8.12
C ILE A 269 -14.69 6.81 -8.27
N PHE A 270 -15.35 7.53 -7.35
CA PHE A 270 -16.77 7.86 -7.41
C PHE A 270 -17.05 9.20 -8.09
N TYR A 271 -16.04 9.90 -8.60
CA TYR A 271 -16.25 11.19 -9.24
C TYR A 271 -17.12 11.09 -10.50
N VAL A 272 -18.25 11.78 -10.55
CA VAL A 272 -19.12 11.85 -11.73
C VAL A 272 -19.24 13.31 -12.21
N LYS A 273 -18.73 13.58 -13.41
CA LYS A 273 -18.87 14.86 -14.11
C LYS A 273 -20.35 15.20 -14.31
N ASN A 274 -20.72 16.45 -14.06
CA ASN A 274 -22.08 16.97 -14.20
C ASN A 274 -23.14 16.12 -13.49
N ARG A 275 -22.91 15.83 -12.19
CA ARG A 275 -23.85 15.06 -11.37
C ARG A 275 -25.19 15.80 -11.26
N PRO A 276 -26.24 15.42 -12.01
CA PRO A 276 -27.44 16.25 -12.19
C PRO A 276 -28.24 16.40 -10.89
N LYS A 277 -28.04 15.48 -9.95
CA LYS A 277 -28.77 15.42 -8.67
C LYS A 277 -28.13 16.27 -7.56
N ILE A 278 -26.86 16.68 -7.67
CA ILE A 278 -26.24 17.55 -6.64
C ILE A 278 -26.86 18.95 -6.67
N ASP A 279 -27.15 19.50 -7.85
CA ASP A 279 -27.76 20.82 -7.97
C ASP A 279 -29.20 20.81 -7.44
N ASN A 280 -29.94 19.71 -7.66
CA ASN A 280 -31.25 19.50 -7.06
C ASN A 280 -31.17 19.38 -5.53
N VAL A 281 -30.17 18.68 -4.98
CA VAL A 281 -29.98 18.59 -3.52
C VAL A 281 -29.65 19.95 -2.91
N LYS A 282 -28.82 20.77 -3.58
CA LYS A 282 -28.54 22.15 -3.13
C LYS A 282 -29.80 23.03 -3.14
N GLN A 283 -30.68 22.86 -4.12
CA GLN A 283 -31.97 23.54 -4.18
C GLN A 283 -32.88 23.07 -3.04
N ILE A 284 -33.01 21.76 -2.83
CA ILE A 284 -33.77 21.19 -1.71
C ILE A 284 -33.21 21.67 -0.36
N ASP A 285 -31.89 21.80 -0.21
CA ASP A 285 -31.26 22.35 0.99
C ASP A 285 -31.62 23.83 1.23
N ALA A 286 -31.69 24.62 0.17
CA ALA A 286 -32.16 26.01 0.25
C ALA A 286 -33.64 26.08 0.64
N GLU A 287 -34.48 25.22 0.08
CA GLU A 287 -35.92 25.12 0.42
C GLU A 287 -36.14 24.66 1.87
N ILE A 288 -35.39 23.65 2.34
CA ILE A 288 -35.41 23.19 3.73
C ILE A 288 -35.02 24.33 4.67
N LYS A 289 -33.97 25.10 4.33
CA LYS A 289 -33.55 26.25 5.14
C LYS A 289 -34.66 27.31 5.22
N GLN A 290 -35.25 27.68 4.09
CA GLN A 290 -36.36 28.65 4.05
C GLN A 290 -37.58 28.17 4.86
N ALA A 291 -37.96 26.90 4.72
CA ALA A 291 -39.06 26.31 5.47
C ALA A 291 -38.78 26.27 6.99
N THR A 292 -37.54 25.97 7.37
CA THR A 292 -37.11 25.95 8.78
C THR A 292 -37.14 27.35 9.40
N ASP A 293 -36.65 28.36 8.67
CA ASP A 293 -36.68 29.76 9.10
C ASP A 293 -38.13 30.25 9.28
N PHE A 294 -39.01 29.95 8.32
CA PHE A 294 -40.45 30.24 8.40
C PHE A 294 -41.14 29.57 9.61
N LEU A 295 -40.84 28.30 9.87
CA LEU A 295 -41.40 27.58 11.02
C LEU A 295 -40.91 28.16 12.35
N ASN A 296 -39.65 28.58 12.44
CA ASN A 296 -39.10 29.21 13.63
C ASN A 296 -39.75 30.57 13.92
N GLU A 297 -40.00 31.38 12.89
CA GLU A 297 -40.77 32.62 13.03
C GLU A 297 -42.22 32.36 13.47
N THR A 298 -42.85 31.33 12.92
CA THR A 298 -44.22 30.95 13.26
C THR A 298 -44.32 30.46 14.71
N ARG A 299 -43.35 29.67 15.20
CA ARG A 299 -43.26 29.25 16.61
C ARG A 299 -43.13 30.44 17.56
N LYS A 300 -42.32 31.46 17.21
CA LYS A 300 -42.22 32.69 18.00
C LYS A 300 -43.59 33.39 18.11
N LYS A 301 -44.30 33.56 17.00
CA LYS A 301 -45.65 34.19 16.98
C LYS A 301 -46.69 33.42 17.80
N ILE A 302 -46.62 32.09 17.86
CA ILE A 302 -47.49 31.25 18.71
C ILE A 302 -47.16 31.45 20.20
N THR A 303 -45.89 31.64 20.54
CA THR A 303 -45.46 31.92 21.92
C THR A 303 -46.06 33.24 22.42
N ASP A 304 -46.20 34.23 21.53
CA ASP A 304 -46.84 35.52 21.84
C ASP A 304 -48.38 35.47 21.84
N LYS A 305 -49.00 34.50 21.16
CA LYS A 305 -50.48 34.35 21.01
C LYS A 305 -50.92 32.86 21.02
N PRO A 306 -51.10 32.25 22.20
CA PRO A 306 -51.31 30.80 22.34
C PRO A 306 -52.68 30.27 21.89
N ASP A 307 -53.73 31.11 21.82
CA ASP A 307 -55.12 30.71 21.49
C ASP A 307 -55.47 30.83 20.00
N ASN A 308 -54.49 31.06 19.12
CA ASN A 308 -54.76 31.17 17.67
C ASN A 308 -54.66 29.82 16.96
N ASP A 309 -55.80 29.19 16.71
CA ASP A 309 -55.91 27.89 16.04
C ASP A 309 -55.45 27.92 14.57
N GLU A 310 -55.53 29.07 13.89
CA GLU A 310 -55.05 29.24 12.51
C GLU A 310 -53.52 29.16 12.43
N LEU A 311 -52.83 29.75 13.42
CA LEU A 311 -51.37 29.65 13.56
C LEU A 311 -50.92 28.22 13.88
N LYS A 312 -51.66 27.48 14.73
CA LYS A 312 -51.37 26.06 15.04
C LYS A 312 -51.55 25.15 13.82
N ASN A 313 -52.59 25.38 13.02
CA ASN A 313 -52.82 24.65 11.77
C ASN A 313 -51.73 24.96 10.72
N THR A 314 -51.30 26.21 10.61
CA THR A 314 -50.20 26.61 9.73
C THR A 314 -48.88 25.96 10.13
N LEU A 315 -48.60 25.87 11.44
CA LEU A 315 -47.41 25.19 11.96
C LEU A 315 -47.41 23.70 11.62
N THR A 316 -48.52 22.99 11.85
CA THR A 316 -48.62 21.55 11.57
C THR A 316 -48.55 21.22 10.07
N LEU A 317 -49.12 22.06 9.20
CA LEU A 317 -48.97 21.95 7.74
C LEU A 317 -47.52 22.19 7.30
N GLY A 318 -46.87 23.21 7.85
CA GLY A 318 -45.47 23.52 7.54
C GLY A 318 -44.50 22.43 8.03
N GLU A 319 -44.74 21.83 9.21
CA GLU A 319 -43.95 20.70 9.72
C GLU A 319 -44.09 19.45 8.83
N LYS A 320 -45.29 19.18 8.30
CA LYS A 320 -45.50 18.11 7.31
C LYS A 320 -44.74 18.39 6.00
N ALA A 321 -44.86 19.60 5.46
CA ALA A 321 -44.15 19.99 4.24
C ALA A 321 -42.61 19.91 4.41
N LEU A 322 -42.09 20.32 5.57
CA LEU A 322 -40.68 20.17 5.91
C LEU A 322 -40.26 18.70 5.94
N ASN A 323 -41.05 17.83 6.56
CA ASN A 323 -40.78 16.39 6.59
C ASN A 323 -40.83 15.77 5.18
N ASP A 324 -41.74 16.22 4.31
CA ASP A 324 -41.81 15.76 2.92
C ASP A 324 -40.55 16.18 2.12
N LEU A 325 -40.05 17.41 2.32
CA LEU A 325 -38.80 17.89 1.73
C LEU A 325 -37.57 17.10 2.23
N ILE A 326 -37.52 16.79 3.53
CA ILE A 326 -36.46 15.95 4.12
C ILE A 326 -36.50 14.54 3.51
N ASN A 327 -37.68 13.92 3.43
CA ASN A 327 -37.86 12.61 2.81
C ASN A 327 -37.46 12.61 1.32
N LEU A 328 -37.79 13.69 0.59
CA LEU A 328 -37.40 13.87 -0.81
C LEU A 328 -35.88 14.00 -0.98
N LYS A 329 -35.23 14.76 -0.09
CA LYS A 329 -33.76 14.86 -0.03
C LYS A 329 -33.12 13.49 0.20
N GLU A 330 -33.60 12.75 1.21
CA GLU A 330 -33.08 11.42 1.52
C GLU A 330 -33.25 10.46 0.35
N LYS A 331 -34.42 10.45 -0.29
CA LYS A 331 -34.67 9.62 -1.48
C LYS A 331 -33.71 9.97 -2.61
N THR A 332 -33.51 11.25 -2.87
CA THR A 332 -32.62 11.74 -3.93
C THR A 332 -31.17 11.33 -3.67
N LEU A 333 -30.69 11.49 -2.43
CA LEU A 333 -29.35 11.07 -2.02
C LEU A 333 -29.15 9.55 -2.11
N LYS A 334 -30.17 8.75 -1.75
CA LYS A 334 -30.12 7.29 -1.86
C LYS A 334 -29.97 6.87 -3.32
N GLU A 335 -30.83 7.34 -4.21
CA GLU A 335 -30.76 7.01 -5.63
C GLU A 335 -29.43 7.43 -6.26
N ASP A 336 -28.86 8.52 -5.79
CA ASP A 336 -27.58 9.05 -6.25
C ASP A 336 -26.40 8.17 -5.78
N ARG A 337 -26.41 7.74 -4.51
CA ARG A 337 -25.45 6.77 -3.96
C ARG A 337 -25.53 5.42 -4.66
N THR A 338 -26.73 4.94 -4.96
CA THR A 338 -26.92 3.69 -5.72
C THR A 338 -26.21 3.74 -7.06
N LYS A 339 -26.31 4.86 -7.79
CA LYS A 339 -25.59 5.05 -9.06
C LYS A 339 -24.08 5.08 -8.85
N LEU A 340 -23.60 5.76 -7.81
CA LEU A 340 -22.16 5.77 -7.49
C LEU A 340 -21.62 4.37 -7.21
N TYR A 341 -22.30 3.63 -6.34
CA TYR A 341 -21.82 2.33 -5.86
C TYR A 341 -21.86 1.25 -6.94
N ASN A 342 -22.82 1.33 -7.87
CA ASN A 342 -22.92 0.38 -8.97
C ASN A 342 -21.92 0.62 -10.09
N ARG A 343 -21.29 1.80 -10.16
CA ARG A 343 -20.44 2.18 -11.28
C ARG A 343 -19.27 1.22 -11.52
N LEU A 344 -18.57 0.81 -10.46
CA LEU A 344 -17.39 -0.04 -10.59
C LEU A 344 -17.78 -1.44 -11.11
N LEU A 345 -18.89 -1.98 -10.60
CA LEU A 345 -19.44 -3.25 -11.07
C LEU A 345 -19.96 -3.13 -12.52
N GLN A 346 -20.65 -2.04 -12.87
CA GLN A 346 -21.08 -1.76 -14.23
C GLN A 346 -19.89 -1.71 -15.20
N LYS A 347 -18.79 -1.05 -14.83
CA LYS A 347 -17.57 -1.04 -15.64
C LYS A 347 -16.98 -2.43 -15.87
N LEU A 348 -16.90 -3.24 -14.81
CA LEU A 348 -16.44 -4.63 -14.94
C LEU A 348 -17.37 -5.44 -15.84
N GLN A 349 -18.67 -5.19 -15.77
CA GLN A 349 -19.68 -5.81 -16.61
C GLN A 349 -19.57 -5.38 -18.08
N ASP A 350 -19.47 -4.08 -18.35
CA ASP A 350 -19.33 -3.50 -19.70
C ASP A 350 -18.07 -4.00 -20.42
N ARG A 351 -17.03 -4.33 -19.65
CA ARG A 351 -15.78 -4.91 -20.14
C ARG A 351 -15.78 -6.44 -20.21
N SER A 352 -16.88 -7.09 -19.83
CA SER A 352 -16.99 -8.55 -19.73
C SER A 352 -15.92 -9.19 -18.82
N GLN A 353 -15.56 -8.52 -17.72
CA GLN A 353 -14.57 -8.95 -16.73
C GLN A 353 -15.20 -9.64 -15.50
N ILE A 354 -16.51 -9.92 -15.56
CA ILE A 354 -17.18 -10.76 -14.55
C ILE A 354 -17.37 -12.14 -15.15
N TYR A 355 -16.74 -13.11 -14.51
CA TYR A 355 -16.73 -14.51 -14.89
C TYR A 355 -17.66 -15.30 -13.98
N PHE A 356 -18.05 -16.49 -14.42
CA PHE A 356 -18.73 -17.44 -13.56
C PHE A 356 -18.20 -18.86 -13.78
N VAL A 357 -18.49 -19.72 -12.80
CA VAL A 357 -18.26 -21.16 -12.88
C VAL A 357 -19.47 -21.87 -12.28
N ASP A 358 -20.01 -22.84 -13.00
CA ASP A 358 -21.11 -23.68 -12.55
C ASP A 358 -20.50 -24.95 -11.90
N VAL A 359 -20.73 -25.12 -10.60
CA VAL A 359 -20.20 -26.21 -9.78
C VAL A 359 -21.33 -27.20 -9.45
N PRO A 360 -21.21 -28.50 -9.75
CA PRO A 360 -22.23 -29.48 -9.40
C PRO A 360 -22.49 -29.55 -7.89
N CYS A 361 -23.75 -29.63 -7.46
CA CYS A 361 -24.14 -29.69 -6.04
C CYS A 361 -23.50 -30.88 -5.30
N GLU A 362 -23.34 -32.00 -5.99
CA GLU A 362 -22.68 -33.22 -5.49
C GLU A 362 -21.20 -32.98 -5.13
N GLU A 363 -20.52 -32.10 -5.85
CA GLU A 363 -19.10 -31.77 -5.60
C GLU A 363 -18.91 -30.87 -4.39
N VAL A 364 -19.99 -30.21 -3.97
CA VAL A 364 -20.09 -29.20 -2.91
C VAL A 364 -20.62 -29.79 -1.60
N GLY A 365 -21.04 -31.06 -1.60
CA GLY A 365 -21.58 -31.71 -0.42
C GLY A 365 -23.08 -31.52 -0.23
N ILE A 366 -23.81 -31.20 -1.29
CA ILE A 366 -25.27 -31.05 -1.27
C ILE A 366 -25.87 -32.25 -2.00
N GLY A 367 -26.60 -33.10 -1.28
CA GLY A 367 -27.32 -34.25 -1.84
C GLY A 367 -28.80 -33.95 -2.10
N GLU A 368 -29.53 -34.92 -2.66
CA GLU A 368 -30.96 -34.82 -3.00
C GLU A 368 -31.86 -34.43 -1.80
N ASN A 369 -31.40 -34.68 -0.55
CA ASN A 369 -32.15 -34.43 0.69
C ASN A 369 -31.57 -33.31 1.58
N GLY A 370 -30.61 -32.52 1.09
CA GLY A 370 -29.96 -31.42 1.84
C GLY A 370 -28.44 -31.56 1.98
N LEU A 371 -27.85 -30.78 2.90
CA LEU A 371 -26.41 -30.82 3.21
C LEU A 371 -26.00 -32.21 3.72
N LEU A 372 -24.98 -32.80 3.10
CA LEU A 372 -24.38 -34.06 3.53
C LEU A 372 -23.68 -33.87 4.89
N SER A 373 -23.81 -34.87 5.76
CA SER A 373 -23.06 -34.92 7.01
C SER A 373 -21.57 -35.16 6.75
N GLU A 374 -20.71 -34.76 7.70
CA GLU A 374 -19.26 -34.87 7.54
C GLU A 374 -18.75 -36.30 7.37
N GLU A 375 -19.43 -37.26 7.99
CA GLU A 375 -19.14 -38.68 7.81
C GLU A 375 -19.48 -39.18 6.40
N GLU A 376 -20.53 -38.62 5.76
CA GLU A 376 -20.92 -38.94 4.38
C GLU A 376 -19.97 -38.32 3.35
N LEU A 377 -19.49 -37.10 3.61
CA LEU A 377 -18.46 -36.44 2.81
C LEU A 377 -17.13 -37.21 2.85
N VAL A 378 -16.69 -37.63 4.03
CA VAL A 378 -15.45 -38.41 4.19
C VAL A 378 -15.59 -39.79 3.55
N LYS A 379 -16.70 -40.52 3.77
CA LYS A 379 -16.94 -41.85 3.17
C LYS A 379 -17.00 -41.80 1.63
N LYS A 380 -17.66 -40.80 1.04
CA LYS A 380 -17.67 -40.63 -0.42
C LYS A 380 -16.28 -40.27 -0.98
N ASN A 381 -15.49 -39.48 -0.24
CA ASN A 381 -14.12 -39.12 -0.63
C ASN A 381 -13.11 -40.28 -0.50
N THR A 382 -13.36 -41.28 0.36
CA THR A 382 -12.52 -42.49 0.46
C THR A 382 -12.91 -43.60 -0.51
N GLU A 383 -14.19 -43.73 -0.89
CA GLU A 383 -14.65 -44.78 -1.82
C GLU A 383 -14.36 -44.46 -3.28
N GLN A 384 -14.29 -43.19 -3.66
CA GLN A 384 -13.87 -42.76 -4.99
C GLN A 384 -12.45 -42.18 -4.86
N ASN A 385 -11.44 -42.89 -5.37
CA ASN A 385 -10.05 -42.43 -5.54
C ASN A 385 -10.00 -41.21 -6.46
N ILE A 386 -10.49 -40.08 -5.99
CA ILE A 386 -10.62 -38.86 -6.76
C ILE A 386 -9.34 -38.07 -6.53
N SER A 387 -8.37 -38.43 -7.35
CA SER A 387 -7.59 -37.41 -8.05
C SER A 387 -8.61 -36.54 -8.81
N ARG A 388 -9.19 -35.52 -8.15
CA ARG A 388 -10.14 -34.59 -8.77
C ARG A 388 -9.30 -33.77 -9.75
N SER A 389 -9.21 -34.26 -10.98
CA SER A 389 -8.94 -33.42 -12.13
C SER A 389 -10.12 -32.45 -12.18
N TYR A 390 -9.96 -31.25 -11.62
CA TYR A 390 -10.95 -30.16 -11.55
C TYR A 390 -11.30 -29.58 -12.95
N THR A 391 -11.25 -30.41 -13.99
CA THR A 391 -11.00 -30.01 -15.37
C THR A 391 -12.18 -30.22 -16.32
N GLN A 392 -13.33 -30.70 -15.87
CA GLN A 392 -14.48 -30.96 -16.76
C GLN A 392 -15.74 -30.28 -16.23
N GLY A 393 -15.94 -29.01 -16.59
CA GLY A 393 -17.19 -28.30 -16.28
C GLY A 393 -17.14 -26.78 -16.32
N VAL A 394 -15.96 -26.17 -16.50
CA VAL A 394 -15.83 -24.71 -16.46
C VAL A 394 -16.30 -24.07 -17.77
N SER A 395 -17.61 -23.92 -17.89
CA SER A 395 -18.28 -23.08 -18.89
C SER A 395 -18.08 -21.61 -18.50
N THR A 396 -17.10 -20.94 -19.09
CA THR A 396 -16.99 -19.47 -18.98
C THR A 396 -17.81 -18.85 -20.09
N SER A 397 -19.00 -18.32 -19.80
CA SER A 397 -19.66 -17.37 -20.69
C SER A 397 -19.52 -15.96 -20.12
N ASN A 398 -19.35 -14.98 -20.99
CA ASN A 398 -19.05 -13.60 -20.62
C ASN A 398 -20.30 -12.75 -20.31
N ASN A 399 -21.48 -13.37 -20.24
CA ASN A 399 -22.71 -12.62 -20.08
C ASN A 399 -23.70 -13.34 -19.17
N ILE A 400 -24.16 -12.59 -18.17
CA ILE A 400 -25.46 -12.59 -17.47
C ILE A 400 -25.17 -12.35 -15.98
N LEU A 401 -24.90 -11.10 -15.62
CA LEU A 401 -25.48 -10.57 -14.40
C LEU A 401 -26.77 -9.87 -14.84
N SER A 402 -27.91 -10.47 -14.49
CA SER A 402 -29.20 -9.84 -14.73
C SER A 402 -29.25 -8.50 -13.98
N ASN A 403 -30.00 -7.54 -14.55
CA ASN A 403 -30.36 -6.28 -13.89
C ASN A 403 -30.89 -6.49 -12.45
N GLU A 404 -31.33 -7.70 -12.09
CA GLU A 404 -31.77 -8.10 -10.75
C GLU A 404 -30.69 -8.05 -9.66
N VAL A 405 -29.42 -8.36 -9.92
CA VAL A 405 -28.37 -8.26 -8.88
C VAL A 405 -28.11 -6.81 -8.54
N VAL A 406 -28.12 -5.95 -9.56
CA VAL A 406 -28.07 -4.50 -9.41
C VAL A 406 -29.31 -4.03 -8.66
N GLU A 407 -30.53 -4.43 -9.06
CA GLU A 407 -31.81 -4.07 -8.42
C GLU A 407 -31.91 -4.52 -6.96
N ARG A 408 -31.49 -5.74 -6.62
CA ARG A 408 -31.49 -6.28 -5.24
C ARG A 408 -30.45 -5.61 -4.35
N PHE A 409 -29.32 -5.17 -4.92
CA PHE A 409 -28.38 -4.28 -4.25
C PHE A 409 -28.99 -2.89 -4.01
N GLN A 410 -29.85 -2.38 -4.91
CA GLN A 410 -30.63 -1.16 -4.66
C GLN A 410 -31.71 -1.38 -3.58
N GLU A 411 -32.26 -2.59 -3.47
CA GLU A 411 -33.26 -2.95 -2.47
C GLU A 411 -32.67 -3.09 -1.06
N ALA A 412 -31.48 -3.68 -0.94
CA ALA A 412 -30.70 -3.67 0.30
C ALA A 412 -30.32 -2.25 0.76
N GLN A 413 -30.17 -1.31 -0.18
CA GLN A 413 -29.93 0.11 0.10
C GLN A 413 -31.21 0.91 0.47
N ARG A 414 -32.41 0.33 0.33
CA ARG A 414 -33.69 1.01 0.62
C ARG A 414 -34.11 0.95 2.11
N LEU A 415 -33.51 0.08 2.93
CA LEU A 415 -33.87 -0.12 4.35
C LEU A 415 -33.35 1.00 5.28
N LYS A 416 -34.00 1.21 6.43
CA LYS A 416 -34.24 2.54 7.03
C LYS A 416 -33.49 2.84 8.35
N SER A 417 -32.70 1.96 8.97
CA SER A 417 -31.94 2.32 10.19
C SER A 417 -30.78 1.39 10.59
N GLU A 418 -29.87 1.86 11.46
CA GLU A 418 -28.68 1.15 11.98
C GLU A 418 -28.98 -0.20 12.66
N LYS A 419 -30.17 -0.40 13.25
CA LYS A 419 -30.60 -1.69 13.83
C LYS A 419 -30.92 -2.77 12.79
N GLU A 420 -31.25 -2.38 11.55
CA GLU A 420 -31.55 -3.32 10.46
C GLU A 420 -30.28 -3.79 9.74
N LEU A 421 -29.15 -3.08 9.92
CA LEU A 421 -27.83 -3.49 9.40
C LEU A 421 -27.29 -4.74 10.09
N GLU A 422 -27.61 -4.97 11.38
CA GLU A 422 -27.31 -6.22 12.09
C GLU A 422 -28.14 -7.39 11.53
N ILE A 423 -29.44 -7.17 11.29
CA ILE A 423 -30.35 -8.18 10.71
C ILE A 423 -29.99 -8.49 9.24
N LEU A 424 -29.49 -7.50 8.48
CA LEU A 424 -28.95 -7.69 7.13
C LEU A 424 -27.72 -8.59 7.11
N THR A 425 -26.91 -8.61 8.16
CA THR A 425 -25.70 -9.44 8.22
C THR A 425 -26.09 -10.92 8.39
N GLU A 426 -27.12 -11.21 9.19
CA GLU A 426 -27.69 -12.57 9.34
C GLU A 426 -28.55 -13.02 8.14
N GLN A 427 -29.22 -12.08 7.45
CA GLN A 427 -30.02 -12.40 6.27
C GLN A 427 -29.17 -12.47 4.99
N GLN A 428 -28.09 -11.70 4.87
CA GLN A 428 -27.20 -11.78 3.70
C GLN A 428 -26.44 -13.10 3.61
N GLU A 429 -26.10 -13.74 4.73
CA GLU A 429 -25.60 -15.13 4.74
C GLU A 429 -26.59 -16.12 4.09
N LYS A 430 -27.89 -15.80 4.11
CA LYS A 430 -28.95 -16.58 3.42
C LYS A 430 -29.19 -16.10 1.99
N LEU A 431 -29.00 -14.81 1.68
CA LEU A 431 -29.23 -14.22 0.34
C LEU A 431 -28.09 -14.49 -0.66
N THR A 432 -26.84 -14.68 -0.22
CA THR A 432 -25.70 -15.02 -1.09
C THR A 432 -25.79 -16.41 -1.71
N ASN A 433 -26.68 -17.28 -1.23
CA ASN A 433 -26.89 -18.63 -1.78
C ASN A 433 -27.77 -18.65 -3.05
N SER A 434 -28.17 -17.48 -3.58
CA SER A 434 -29.07 -17.38 -4.75
C SER A 434 -28.46 -16.58 -5.91
N THR A 435 -27.16 -16.69 -6.11
CA THR A 435 -26.47 -16.05 -7.25
C THR A 435 -26.81 -16.78 -8.55
N ILE A 436 -27.83 -16.28 -9.26
CA ILE A 436 -28.26 -16.66 -10.62
C ILE A 436 -28.75 -18.11 -10.71
N SER A 437 -30.03 -18.28 -11.06
CA SER A 437 -30.63 -19.60 -11.27
C SER A 437 -29.69 -20.48 -12.10
N PRO A 438 -29.25 -21.62 -11.56
CA PRO A 438 -28.42 -22.51 -12.35
C PRO A 438 -29.23 -22.94 -13.58
N LEU A 439 -28.57 -23.05 -14.73
CA LEU A 439 -29.22 -23.56 -15.95
C LEU A 439 -29.81 -24.96 -15.71
N ASP A 440 -29.35 -25.67 -14.67
CA ASP A 440 -29.82 -26.97 -14.20
C ASP A 440 -30.07 -26.96 -12.67
N GLN A 441 -31.12 -27.61 -12.17
CA GLN A 441 -31.44 -27.69 -10.72
C GLN A 441 -30.34 -28.31 -9.82
N ASN A 442 -29.27 -28.89 -10.39
CA ASN A 442 -28.22 -29.62 -9.66
C ASN A 442 -26.82 -28.96 -9.72
N LYS A 443 -26.74 -27.66 -10.02
CA LYS A 443 -25.48 -26.88 -10.04
C LYS A 443 -25.61 -25.59 -9.21
N ILE A 444 -24.49 -25.09 -8.70
CA ILE A 444 -24.35 -23.79 -8.04
C ILE A 444 -23.47 -22.90 -8.92
N ARG A 445 -23.93 -21.68 -9.22
CA ARG A 445 -23.12 -20.70 -9.95
C ARG A 445 -22.31 -19.83 -8.99
N VAL A 446 -21.00 -19.81 -9.19
CA VAL A 446 -20.07 -18.90 -8.49
C VAL A 446 -19.63 -17.80 -9.44
N ASN A 447 -19.95 -16.55 -9.12
CA ASN A 447 -19.51 -15.38 -9.88
C ASN A 447 -18.23 -14.81 -9.28
N TYR A 448 -17.28 -14.41 -10.12
CA TYR A 448 -15.99 -13.88 -9.70
C TYR A 448 -15.38 -12.94 -10.74
N PHE A 449 -14.42 -12.13 -10.32
CA PHE A 449 -13.55 -11.34 -11.21
C PHE A 449 -12.11 -11.41 -10.68
N TYR A 450 -11.11 -11.03 -11.47
CA TYR A 450 -9.73 -11.05 -11.02
C TYR A 450 -9.33 -9.75 -10.33
N PHE A 451 -8.41 -9.84 -9.37
CA PHE A 451 -7.92 -8.67 -8.62
C PHE A 451 -7.33 -7.59 -9.54
N GLY A 452 -6.61 -7.98 -10.59
CA GLY A 452 -6.08 -7.05 -11.57
C GLY A 452 -7.18 -6.30 -12.33
N ASP A 453 -8.26 -6.97 -12.70
CA ASP A 453 -9.41 -6.35 -13.39
C ASP A 453 -10.06 -5.26 -12.52
N LEU A 454 -10.21 -5.53 -11.22
CA LEU A 454 -10.79 -4.59 -10.26
C LEU A 454 -9.96 -3.30 -10.16
N ILE A 455 -8.63 -3.42 -10.08
CA ILE A 455 -7.74 -2.25 -10.01
C ILE A 455 -7.71 -1.52 -11.36
N ASP A 456 -7.64 -2.23 -12.48
CA ASP A 456 -7.61 -1.58 -13.80
C ASP A 456 -8.92 -0.81 -14.07
N ALA A 457 -10.07 -1.39 -13.70
CA ALA A 457 -11.37 -0.75 -13.83
C ALA A 457 -11.54 0.47 -12.91
N SER A 458 -10.98 0.44 -11.69
CA SER A 458 -11.03 1.58 -10.78
C SER A 458 -10.17 2.75 -11.27
N LEU A 459 -8.95 2.48 -11.77
CA LEU A 459 -8.08 3.49 -12.35
C LEU A 459 -8.68 4.09 -13.63
N ASP A 460 -9.25 3.25 -14.50
CA ASP A 460 -9.91 3.71 -15.71
C ASP A 460 -11.15 4.57 -15.43
N SER A 461 -11.82 4.37 -14.29
CA SER A 461 -12.95 5.23 -13.86
C SER A 461 -12.57 6.70 -13.70
N ILE A 462 -11.29 6.99 -13.48
CA ILE A 462 -10.79 8.35 -13.32
C ILE A 462 -10.56 8.99 -14.69
N TYR A 463 -10.07 8.22 -15.67
CA TYR A 463 -9.64 8.73 -16.97
C TYR A 463 -10.79 8.99 -17.95
N ASP A 464 -11.90 8.24 -17.84
CA ASP A 464 -13.05 8.31 -18.76
C ASP A 464 -13.83 9.64 -18.75
N GLN A 465 -13.57 10.54 -17.82
CA GLN A 465 -14.37 11.78 -17.65
C GLN A 465 -13.65 13.07 -18.06
N THR A 466 -12.48 12.93 -18.68
CA THR A 466 -11.71 14.06 -19.16
C THR A 466 -12.16 14.46 -20.58
N ASP A 467 -12.31 15.76 -20.84
CA ASP A 467 -12.92 16.28 -22.07
C ASP A 467 -12.19 15.82 -23.34
N GLU A 468 -12.90 15.18 -24.29
CA GLU A 468 -12.40 14.87 -25.64
C GLU A 468 -11.80 16.10 -26.35
N ASN A 469 -12.22 17.31 -25.96
CA ASN A 469 -11.71 18.58 -26.50
C ASN A 469 -10.37 19.05 -25.89
N ASN A 470 -9.78 18.31 -24.94
CA ASN A 470 -8.57 18.72 -24.21
C ASN A 470 -7.58 17.55 -24.05
N ILE A 471 -7.31 16.86 -25.16
CA ILE A 471 -6.49 15.64 -25.29
C ILE A 471 -5.12 15.74 -24.60
N SER A 472 -4.50 16.93 -24.58
CA SER A 472 -3.20 17.17 -23.92
C SER A 472 -3.25 17.05 -22.40
N SER A 473 -4.36 17.46 -21.76
CA SER A 473 -4.56 17.32 -20.30
C SER A 473 -4.93 15.90 -19.85
N ILE A 474 -5.44 15.09 -20.78
CA ILE A 474 -5.78 13.67 -20.56
C ILE A 474 -4.52 12.81 -20.54
N GLN A 475 -3.61 13.04 -21.49
CA GLN A 475 -2.32 12.35 -21.56
C GLN A 475 -1.43 12.68 -20.36
N SER A 476 -1.41 13.94 -19.89
CA SER A 476 -0.61 14.30 -18.71
C SER A 476 -1.14 13.64 -17.43
N LYS A 477 -2.46 13.56 -17.24
CA LYS A 477 -3.08 12.91 -16.07
C LYS A 477 -2.90 11.38 -16.07
N LYS A 478 -2.90 10.73 -17.24
CA LYS A 478 -2.76 9.26 -17.38
C LYS A 478 -1.35 8.73 -17.10
N GLU A 479 -0.36 9.61 -17.02
CA GLU A 479 1.04 9.26 -16.83
C GLU A 479 1.58 9.52 -15.40
N ASP A 480 0.71 9.93 -14.48
CA ASP A 480 1.12 10.45 -13.18
C ASP A 480 1.69 9.40 -12.21
N PHE A 481 1.18 8.17 -12.27
CA PHE A 481 1.68 7.05 -11.50
C PHE A 481 1.37 5.70 -12.16
N ARG A 482 2.25 4.71 -11.94
CA ARG A 482 2.12 3.35 -12.47
C ARG A 482 2.04 2.36 -11.32
N ILE A 483 1.10 1.42 -11.38
CA ILE A 483 0.98 0.38 -10.36
C ILE A 483 1.65 -0.91 -10.84
N LEU A 484 2.54 -1.42 -10.00
CA LEU A 484 3.26 -2.67 -10.19
C LEU A 484 2.67 -3.72 -9.25
N LEU A 485 2.12 -4.80 -9.78
CA LEU A 485 1.59 -5.90 -8.99
C LEU A 485 2.63 -7.01 -8.89
N GLY A 486 2.99 -7.37 -7.66
CA GLY A 486 3.90 -8.47 -7.35
C GLY A 486 3.26 -9.84 -7.50
N SER A 487 3.99 -10.84 -7.01
CA SER A 487 3.60 -12.23 -7.04
C SER A 487 3.32 -12.78 -5.63
N LEU A 488 2.68 -13.94 -5.61
CA LEU A 488 2.30 -14.74 -4.47
C LEU A 488 2.83 -16.16 -4.71
N GLU A 489 3.43 -16.78 -3.70
CA GLU A 489 3.80 -18.20 -3.74
C GLU A 489 2.96 -19.01 -2.76
N PHE A 490 2.52 -20.17 -3.23
CA PHE A 490 1.37 -20.86 -2.69
C PHE A 490 1.55 -22.37 -2.91
N PHE A 491 1.12 -23.21 -1.97
CA PHE A 491 1.30 -24.67 -2.09
C PHE A 491 0.11 -25.35 -2.78
N SER A 492 0.20 -25.67 -4.07
CA SER A 492 -0.91 -26.32 -4.77
C SER A 492 -1.14 -27.74 -4.23
N PRO A 493 -2.34 -28.06 -3.69
CA PRO A 493 -2.65 -29.43 -3.26
C PRO A 493 -2.72 -30.41 -4.43
N HIS A 494 -2.98 -29.91 -5.65
CA HIS A 494 -3.11 -30.72 -6.85
C HIS A 494 -1.75 -31.20 -7.37
N SER A 495 -0.78 -30.30 -7.47
CA SER A 495 0.57 -30.61 -7.96
C SER A 495 1.56 -30.98 -6.85
N ASN A 496 1.16 -30.84 -5.58
CA ASN A 496 2.00 -31.05 -4.40
C ASN A 496 3.30 -30.23 -4.44
N LYS A 497 3.24 -29.04 -5.06
CA LYS A 497 4.37 -28.14 -5.31
C LYS A 497 3.99 -26.70 -4.98
N ARG A 498 5.00 -25.90 -4.64
CA ARG A 498 4.83 -24.46 -4.55
C ARG A 498 4.76 -23.86 -5.95
N ILE A 499 3.68 -23.12 -6.21
CA ILE A 499 3.43 -22.41 -7.47
C ILE A 499 3.44 -20.92 -7.17
N ARG A 500 4.03 -20.18 -8.10
CA ARG A 500 4.05 -18.73 -8.08
C ARG A 500 3.02 -18.19 -9.06
N ILE A 501 2.22 -17.24 -8.60
CA ILE A 501 1.25 -16.53 -9.45
C ILE A 501 1.34 -15.01 -9.24
N SER A 502 0.89 -14.25 -10.22
CA SER A 502 0.73 -12.79 -10.09
C SER A 502 -0.45 -12.49 -9.17
N LEU A 503 -0.34 -11.42 -8.37
CA LEU A 503 -1.45 -10.90 -7.59
C LEU A 503 -2.64 -10.53 -8.47
N ALA A 504 -2.39 -10.10 -9.70
CA ALA A 504 -3.43 -9.74 -10.65
C ALA A 504 -4.37 -10.90 -11.01
N ASP A 505 -3.88 -12.15 -10.87
CA ASP A 505 -4.60 -13.38 -11.26
C ASP A 505 -5.40 -14.00 -10.13
N ILE A 506 -5.49 -13.33 -8.98
CA ILE A 506 -6.27 -13.86 -7.86
C ILE A 506 -7.76 -13.65 -8.14
N PRO A 507 -8.57 -14.73 -8.24
CA PRO A 507 -10.01 -14.63 -8.39
C PRO A 507 -10.65 -14.22 -7.06
N ILE A 508 -11.57 -13.26 -7.13
CA ILE A 508 -12.33 -12.74 -6.00
C ILE A 508 -13.79 -13.05 -6.25
N SER A 509 -14.42 -13.79 -5.34
CA SER A 509 -15.85 -14.06 -5.44
C SER A 509 -16.64 -12.75 -5.29
N LEU A 510 -17.71 -12.64 -6.07
CA LEU A 510 -18.58 -11.47 -6.03
C LEU A 510 -19.20 -11.31 -4.63
N ASN A 511 -19.50 -12.43 -3.95
CA ASN A 511 -20.03 -12.41 -2.59
C ASN A 511 -19.02 -11.87 -1.56
N LEU A 512 -17.73 -12.24 -1.68
CA LEU A 512 -16.69 -11.67 -0.82
C LEU A 512 -16.51 -10.16 -1.08
N TYR A 513 -16.48 -9.77 -2.35
CA TYR A 513 -16.40 -8.35 -2.73
C TYR A 513 -17.58 -7.55 -2.18
N ASN A 514 -18.81 -8.07 -2.30
CA ASN A 514 -20.01 -7.40 -1.81
C ASN A 514 -19.97 -7.21 -0.29
N SER A 515 -19.57 -8.24 0.46
CA SER A 515 -19.38 -8.16 1.92
C SER A 515 -18.37 -7.07 2.28
N TRP A 516 -17.20 -7.06 1.62
CA TRP A 516 -16.19 -6.03 1.82
C TRP A 516 -16.69 -4.63 1.45
N PHE A 517 -17.41 -4.50 0.34
CA PHE A 517 -17.92 -3.21 -0.14
C PHE A 517 -18.99 -2.65 0.81
N ILE A 518 -19.83 -3.51 1.39
CA ILE A 518 -20.79 -3.12 2.41
C ILE A 518 -20.07 -2.57 3.65
N ASP A 519 -19.08 -3.31 4.15
CA ASP A 519 -18.30 -2.93 5.33
C ASP A 519 -17.56 -1.60 5.14
N VAL A 520 -16.95 -1.40 3.97
CA VAL A 520 -15.99 -0.31 3.72
C VAL A 520 -16.65 0.93 3.10
N VAL A 521 -17.70 0.77 2.31
CA VAL A 521 -18.31 1.84 1.52
C VAL A 521 -19.74 2.14 1.97
N ILE A 522 -20.61 1.13 2.04
CA ILE A 522 -22.04 1.33 2.28
C ILE A 522 -22.32 1.69 3.74
N ARG A 523 -21.84 0.89 4.70
CA ARG A 523 -22.05 1.12 6.14
C ARG A 523 -21.55 2.51 6.58
N PRO A 524 -20.35 2.98 6.17
CA PRO A 524 -19.90 4.35 6.46
C PRO A 524 -20.49 5.44 5.55
N LEU A 525 -21.38 5.09 4.60
CA LEU A 525 -22.05 6.02 3.68
C LEU A 525 -21.08 6.93 2.90
N ARG A 526 -19.97 6.36 2.41
CA ARG A 526 -18.91 7.11 1.72
C ARG A 526 -19.41 7.73 0.42
N ASN A 527 -19.31 9.05 0.32
CA ASN A 527 -19.67 9.80 -0.90
C ASN A 527 -18.47 10.09 -1.82
N LYS A 528 -17.25 9.88 -1.33
CA LYS A 528 -15.97 10.04 -2.03
C LYS A 528 -15.10 8.85 -1.67
N PHE A 529 -14.30 8.38 -2.61
CA PHE A 529 -13.36 7.29 -2.36
C PHE A 529 -12.13 7.48 -3.24
N SER A 530 -11.09 8.11 -2.67
CA SER A 530 -9.86 8.37 -3.42
C SER A 530 -9.14 7.08 -3.78
N VAL A 531 -8.35 7.08 -4.85
CA VAL A 531 -7.53 5.91 -5.25
C VAL A 531 -6.66 5.42 -4.10
N LYS A 532 -6.04 6.34 -3.35
CA LYS A 532 -5.19 5.96 -2.21
C LYS A 532 -5.99 5.21 -1.15
N GLU A 533 -7.16 5.71 -0.78
CA GLU A 533 -8.04 5.03 0.19
C GLU A 533 -8.53 3.68 -0.34
N PHE A 534 -8.89 3.61 -1.62
CA PHE A 534 -9.31 2.38 -2.27
C PHE A 534 -8.21 1.31 -2.22
N ILE A 535 -7.00 1.65 -2.68
CA ILE A 535 -5.84 0.74 -2.67
C ILE A 535 -5.52 0.29 -1.24
N ASN A 536 -5.50 1.20 -0.28
CA ASN A 536 -5.26 0.85 1.12
C ASN A 536 -6.31 -0.13 1.64
N ASN A 537 -7.61 0.06 1.34
CA ASN A 537 -8.67 -0.84 1.82
C ASN A 537 -8.71 -2.20 1.10
N ILE A 538 -8.43 -2.27 -0.20
CA ILE A 538 -8.35 -3.57 -0.89
C ILE A 538 -7.14 -4.38 -0.40
N CYS A 539 -6.01 -3.72 -0.17
CA CYS A 539 -4.77 -4.35 0.29
C CYS A 539 -4.83 -4.79 1.75
N SER A 540 -5.56 -4.06 2.60
CA SER A 540 -5.64 -4.36 4.04
C SER A 540 -6.80 -5.26 4.43
N LYS A 541 -7.91 -5.25 3.66
CA LYS A 541 -9.12 -5.98 4.03
C LYS A 541 -9.54 -7.00 2.99
N LEU A 542 -9.52 -6.66 1.70
CA LEU A 542 -10.05 -7.57 0.66
C LEU A 542 -9.08 -8.71 0.36
N ILE A 543 -7.83 -8.39 0.01
CA ILE A 543 -6.85 -9.40 -0.43
C ILE A 543 -6.45 -10.34 0.71
N LEU A 544 -6.34 -9.83 1.95
CA LEU A 544 -6.04 -10.67 3.11
C LEU A 544 -7.22 -11.59 3.48
N ARG A 545 -8.47 -11.15 3.32
CA ARG A 545 -9.66 -12.02 3.46
C ARG A 545 -9.73 -13.07 2.34
N CYS A 546 -9.31 -12.72 1.13
CA CYS A 546 -9.22 -13.64 0.00
C CYS A 546 -8.17 -14.74 0.23
N LEU A 547 -7.02 -14.37 0.78
CA LEU A 547 -5.92 -15.28 1.09
C LEU A 547 -5.99 -15.86 2.51
N ASN A 548 -7.20 -15.92 3.09
CA ASN A 548 -7.39 -16.43 4.44
C ASN A 548 -6.88 -17.88 4.56
N PRO A 549 -5.98 -18.19 5.52
CA PRO A 549 -5.44 -19.54 5.74
C PRO A 549 -6.50 -20.64 5.86
N VAL A 550 -7.69 -20.30 6.38
CA VAL A 550 -8.82 -21.23 6.51
C VAL A 550 -9.18 -21.87 5.17
N CYS A 551 -9.09 -21.14 4.06
CA CYS A 551 -9.41 -21.66 2.73
C CYS A 551 -8.42 -22.69 2.19
N PHE A 552 -7.22 -22.76 2.76
CA PHE A 552 -6.13 -23.56 2.23
C PHE A 552 -5.71 -24.74 3.13
N GLY A 553 -6.29 -24.84 4.33
CA GLY A 553 -5.94 -25.85 5.32
C GLY A 553 -4.55 -25.66 5.93
N SER A 554 -4.09 -26.61 6.75
CA SER A 554 -2.84 -26.52 7.53
C SER A 554 -1.54 -26.50 6.70
N ASN A 555 -1.63 -26.64 5.38
CA ASN A 555 -0.46 -26.83 4.50
C ASN A 555 -0.09 -25.58 3.69
N PHE A 556 -0.72 -24.43 3.95
CA PHE A 556 -0.61 -23.28 3.07
C PHE A 556 -0.58 -21.94 3.81
N VAL A 557 0.31 -21.09 3.30
CA VAL A 557 0.74 -19.78 3.79
C VAL A 557 1.49 -19.83 5.12
N ASN A 558 2.72 -19.33 5.10
CA ASN A 558 3.40 -18.83 6.29
C ASN A 558 2.42 -18.00 7.13
N GLU A 559 2.36 -18.25 8.44
CA GLU A 559 1.46 -17.58 9.39
C GLU A 559 1.58 -16.03 9.40
N ASN A 560 2.55 -15.47 8.66
CA ASN A 560 2.92 -14.05 8.65
C ASN A 560 2.84 -13.40 7.24
N VAL A 561 1.80 -13.65 6.44
CA VAL A 561 1.59 -12.91 5.18
C VAL A 561 1.02 -11.51 5.44
N PHE A 562 1.65 -10.50 4.85
CA PHE A 562 1.19 -9.11 4.88
C PHE A 562 1.32 -8.47 3.50
N THR A 563 0.54 -7.44 3.25
CA THR A 563 0.63 -6.67 2.00
C THR A 563 1.73 -5.61 2.11
N VAL A 564 2.56 -5.51 1.08
CA VAL A 564 3.60 -4.50 0.91
C VAL A 564 3.09 -3.44 -0.05
N ASN A 565 3.01 -2.18 0.41
CA ASN A 565 2.63 -1.03 -0.40
C ASN A 565 3.79 -0.02 -0.39
N SER A 566 4.61 -0.03 -1.44
CA SER A 566 5.84 0.77 -1.51
C SER A 566 5.79 1.73 -2.69
N ALA A 567 5.79 3.02 -2.39
CA ALA A 567 5.86 4.09 -3.40
C ALA A 567 7.32 4.49 -3.65
N PHE A 568 7.72 4.58 -4.91
CA PHE A 568 9.07 5.01 -5.28
C PHE A 568 9.09 5.69 -6.65
N THR A 569 10.17 6.41 -6.91
CA THR A 569 10.38 7.16 -8.14
C THR A 569 11.60 6.59 -8.86
N LEU A 570 11.45 6.28 -10.15
CA LEU A 570 12.57 5.88 -11.00
C LEU A 570 12.84 6.97 -12.04
N SER A 571 14.11 7.25 -12.27
CA SER A 571 14.60 8.20 -13.26
C SER A 571 15.22 7.41 -14.42
N GLY A 572 14.62 7.55 -15.60
CA GLY A 572 15.07 6.87 -16.81
C GLY A 572 13.93 6.25 -17.62
N ASN A 573 14.25 5.85 -18.85
CA ASN A 573 13.26 5.22 -19.73
C ASN A 573 13.21 3.70 -19.52
N TYR A 574 12.19 3.26 -18.78
CA TYR A 574 11.85 1.86 -18.53
C TYR A 574 10.61 1.45 -19.34
N PRO A 575 10.74 1.19 -20.66
CA PRO A 575 9.61 0.79 -21.49
C PRO A 575 9.02 -0.56 -21.06
N GLU A 576 9.81 -1.42 -20.41
CA GLU A 576 9.36 -2.69 -19.85
C GLU A 576 8.42 -2.50 -18.66
N LEU A 577 8.55 -1.37 -17.95
CA LEU A 577 7.66 -0.96 -16.85
C LEU A 577 6.53 -0.05 -17.34
N ASP A 578 6.23 -0.07 -18.64
CA ASP A 578 5.09 0.62 -19.22
C ASP A 578 3.94 -0.38 -19.45
N PRO A 579 2.73 -0.13 -18.88
CA PRO A 579 1.57 -0.98 -19.09
C PRO A 579 1.25 -1.25 -20.57
N LYS A 580 1.59 -0.33 -21.48
CA LYS A 580 1.31 -0.47 -22.92
C LYS A 580 2.14 -1.55 -23.62
N ASN A 581 3.29 -1.92 -23.08
CA ASN A 581 4.30 -2.71 -23.78
C ASN A 581 4.36 -4.18 -23.35
N ASN A 582 3.93 -4.53 -22.13
CA ASN A 582 4.01 -5.90 -21.63
C ASN A 582 2.93 -6.18 -20.58
N SER A 583 2.23 -7.31 -20.70
CA SER A 583 1.30 -7.77 -19.68
C SER A 583 2.00 -8.33 -18.44
N ARG A 584 3.18 -8.94 -18.61
CA ARG A 584 3.95 -9.61 -17.55
C ARG A 584 5.45 -9.48 -17.77
N ILE A 585 6.19 -9.16 -16.72
CA ILE A 585 7.63 -8.97 -16.78
C ILE A 585 8.36 -9.71 -15.66
N ASN A 586 9.61 -10.07 -15.93
CA ASN A 586 10.57 -10.48 -14.92
C ASN A 586 11.63 -9.38 -14.78
N ILE A 587 11.82 -8.85 -13.59
CA ILE A 587 12.75 -7.76 -13.25
C ILE A 587 14.18 -8.10 -13.65
N LYS A 588 14.58 -9.38 -13.66
CA LYS A 588 15.93 -9.76 -14.09
C LYS A 588 16.20 -9.43 -15.56
N THR A 589 15.17 -9.27 -16.39
CA THR A 589 15.32 -8.88 -17.80
C THR A 589 15.44 -7.36 -18.00
N ILE A 590 15.06 -6.57 -17.00
CA ILE A 590 15.19 -5.11 -17.05
C ILE A 590 16.68 -4.76 -17.01
N LYS A 591 17.18 -4.22 -18.12
CA LYS A 591 18.54 -3.66 -18.14
C LYS A 591 18.52 -2.34 -17.39
N ASN A 592 19.29 -2.23 -16.31
CA ASN A 592 19.50 -0.96 -15.62
C ASN A 592 20.07 0.05 -16.60
N LYS A 593 19.24 0.99 -17.07
CA LYS A 593 19.71 2.15 -17.82
C LYS A 593 20.21 3.20 -16.83
N SER A 594 21.28 3.90 -17.19
CA SER A 594 21.85 4.99 -16.41
C SER A 594 20.76 5.96 -15.95
N LYS A 595 20.76 6.33 -14.67
CA LYS A 595 19.89 7.39 -14.13
C LYS A 595 20.09 8.64 -14.99
N ASN A 596 19.05 9.04 -15.71
CA ASN A 596 19.09 10.23 -16.56
C ASN A 596 18.49 11.40 -15.79
N LYS A 597 19.18 12.53 -15.73
CA LYS A 597 18.76 13.68 -14.91
C LYS A 597 17.53 14.41 -15.47
N ASP A 598 17.13 14.08 -16.70
CA ASP A 598 15.96 14.67 -17.33
C ASP A 598 14.66 14.33 -16.58
N ILE A 599 13.93 15.39 -16.23
CA ILE A 599 12.71 15.33 -15.42
C ILE A 599 11.56 14.65 -16.16
N SER A 600 11.53 14.75 -17.50
CA SER A 600 10.52 14.11 -18.34
C SER A 600 10.56 12.57 -18.25
N LEU A 601 11.72 12.03 -17.85
CA LEU A 601 11.96 10.61 -17.68
C LEU A 601 11.75 10.14 -16.23
N ILE A 602 11.37 11.04 -15.32
CA ILE A 602 11.05 10.68 -13.94
C ILE A 602 9.60 10.16 -13.89
N LYS A 603 9.44 8.89 -13.52
CA LYS A 603 8.13 8.24 -13.39
C LYS A 603 7.95 7.72 -11.97
N ASN A 604 6.73 7.88 -11.45
CA ASN A 604 6.37 7.39 -10.12
C ASN A 604 5.70 6.02 -10.21
N TYR A 605 6.09 5.13 -9.30
CA TYR A 605 5.63 3.76 -9.23
C TYR A 605 5.06 3.46 -7.84
N LEU A 606 3.96 2.72 -7.80
CA LEU A 606 3.41 2.12 -6.60
C LEU A 606 3.49 0.60 -6.74
N PHE A 607 4.34 -0.03 -5.95
CA PHE A 607 4.41 -1.48 -5.88
C PHE A 607 3.48 -2.02 -4.82
N ILE A 608 2.61 -2.95 -5.23
CA ILE A 608 1.71 -3.72 -4.37
C ILE A 608 2.16 -5.18 -4.45
N GLY A 609 2.64 -5.73 -3.35
CA GLY A 609 3.16 -7.09 -3.27
C GLY A 609 2.72 -7.81 -2.00
N ILE A 610 3.08 -9.09 -1.91
CA ILE A 610 2.96 -9.85 -0.66
C ILE A 610 4.34 -10.00 -0.03
N GLY A 611 4.43 -9.63 1.25
CA GLY A 611 5.55 -9.87 2.15
C GLY A 611 5.37 -11.16 2.96
N GLY A 612 6.35 -11.49 3.80
CA GLY A 612 6.28 -12.71 4.63
C GLY A 612 6.71 -14.00 3.92
N TYR A 613 7.31 -13.90 2.74
CA TYR A 613 7.94 -15.05 2.07
C TYR A 613 9.09 -15.61 2.90
N ASP A 614 9.06 -16.90 3.22
CA ASP A 614 10.03 -17.52 4.11
C ASP A 614 11.26 -17.98 3.34
N MET A 615 12.35 -17.24 3.50
CA MET A 615 13.67 -17.54 2.93
C MET A 615 14.42 -18.63 3.70
N SER A 616 13.91 -19.12 4.83
CA SER A 616 14.61 -20.07 5.72
C SER A 616 14.95 -21.42 5.06
N HIS A 617 14.24 -21.77 3.98
CA HIS A 617 14.46 -23.01 3.23
C HIS A 617 15.73 -22.99 2.36
N ASN A 618 16.25 -21.80 2.07
CA ASN A 618 17.48 -21.62 1.30
C ASN A 618 18.63 -21.26 2.24
N PRO A 619 19.78 -21.97 2.19
CA PRO A 619 20.93 -21.60 2.99
C PRO A 619 21.40 -20.19 2.57
N PRO A 620 21.80 -19.33 3.53
CA PRO A 620 22.24 -17.98 3.21
C PRO A 620 23.45 -18.01 2.29
N ASN A 621 23.34 -17.33 1.14
CA ASN A 621 24.39 -17.28 0.13
C ASN A 621 24.66 -15.83 -0.26
N LYS A 622 25.65 -15.24 0.41
CA LYS A 622 26.06 -13.85 0.22
C LYS A 622 26.19 -13.43 -1.25
N ILE A 623 26.79 -14.28 -2.10
CA ILE A 623 27.06 -13.91 -3.49
C ILE A 623 25.77 -13.83 -4.32
N GLU A 624 24.84 -14.76 -4.11
CA GLU A 624 23.55 -14.77 -4.82
C GLU A 624 22.59 -13.71 -4.28
N ASP A 625 22.61 -13.51 -2.97
CA ASP A 625 21.83 -12.50 -2.27
C ASP A 625 22.25 -11.08 -2.71
N GLU A 626 23.55 -10.77 -2.71
CA GLU A 626 24.06 -9.46 -3.12
C GLU A 626 23.76 -9.16 -4.59
N LYS A 627 23.81 -10.17 -5.48
CA LYS A 627 23.37 -10.02 -6.89
C LYS A 627 21.89 -9.68 -7.01
N SER A 628 21.10 -10.12 -6.04
CA SER A 628 19.66 -9.87 -5.96
C SER A 628 19.32 -8.59 -5.19
N GLY A 629 20.32 -7.86 -4.68
CA GLY A 629 20.15 -6.64 -3.88
C GLY A 629 19.75 -6.91 -2.42
N LEU A 630 19.93 -8.15 -1.93
CA LEU A 630 19.80 -8.52 -0.51
C LEU A 630 21.19 -8.48 0.11
N TYR A 631 21.35 -7.61 1.10
CA TYR A 631 22.67 -7.33 1.68
C TYR A 631 22.86 -7.98 3.03
N HIS A 632 24.08 -8.47 3.25
CA HIS A 632 24.52 -9.12 4.48
C HIS A 632 25.25 -8.11 5.37
N PHE A 633 24.74 -7.93 6.58
CA PHE A 633 25.29 -7.02 7.57
C PHE A 633 25.98 -7.77 8.69
N TYR A 634 27.15 -7.28 9.08
CA TYR A 634 28.01 -7.89 10.08
C TYR A 634 28.26 -6.87 11.20
N VAL A 635 27.87 -7.24 12.43
CA VAL A 635 28.11 -6.42 13.62
C VAL A 635 29.61 -6.44 13.96
N GLY A 636 30.17 -5.27 14.30
CA GLY A 636 31.60 -5.14 14.62
C GLY A 636 32.55 -5.24 13.43
N SER A 637 32.03 -5.21 12.19
CA SER A 637 32.86 -5.16 10.98
C SER A 637 33.65 -3.85 10.89
N ASN A 638 34.89 -3.93 10.38
CA ASN A 638 35.74 -2.76 10.12
C ASN A 638 35.37 -1.99 8.83
N LYS A 639 34.32 -2.43 8.13
CA LYS A 639 33.80 -1.82 6.90
C LYS A 639 32.28 -1.94 6.82
N GLY A 640 31.70 -1.08 6.01
CA GLY A 640 30.29 -1.08 5.64
C GLY A 640 29.46 -0.03 6.35
N LEU A 641 28.15 -0.06 6.09
CA LEU A 641 27.22 1.01 6.52
C LEU A 641 26.65 0.80 7.92
N LEU A 642 26.77 -0.39 8.50
CA LEU A 642 26.13 -0.70 9.78
C LEU A 642 26.82 0.04 10.94
N LYS A 643 26.04 0.81 11.72
CA LYS A 643 26.53 1.49 12.93
C LYS A 643 26.09 0.76 14.20
N ASN A 644 24.83 0.35 14.27
CA ASN A 644 24.25 -0.30 15.44
C ASN A 644 23.09 -1.22 15.04
N VAL A 645 22.87 -2.29 15.81
CA VAL A 645 21.67 -3.13 15.75
C VAL A 645 21.16 -3.35 17.16
N SER A 646 19.89 -3.06 17.40
CA SER A 646 19.21 -3.40 18.64
C SER A 646 18.10 -4.42 18.38
N PHE A 647 18.03 -5.44 19.23
CA PHE A 647 17.03 -6.50 19.11
C PHE A 647 15.96 -6.33 20.19
N THR A 648 14.69 -6.38 19.79
CA THR A 648 13.54 -6.29 20.68
C THR A 648 12.68 -7.53 20.50
N ARG A 649 12.42 -8.24 21.60
CA ARG A 649 11.58 -9.44 21.57
C ARG A 649 10.19 -9.09 21.04
N VAL A 650 9.67 -9.92 20.13
CA VAL A 650 8.29 -9.77 19.65
C VAL A 650 7.35 -10.06 20.82
N ASN A 651 6.46 -9.12 21.14
CA ASN A 651 5.44 -9.31 22.17
C ASN A 651 4.07 -9.47 21.50
N VAL A 652 3.67 -10.71 21.22
CA VAL A 652 2.30 -11.00 20.79
C VAL A 652 1.52 -11.56 21.98
N PRO A 653 0.36 -10.98 22.33
CA PRO A 653 -0.49 -11.52 23.39
C PRO A 653 -0.83 -13.00 23.15
N TYR A 654 -0.83 -13.82 24.21
CA TYR A 654 -1.21 -15.24 24.21
C TYR A 654 -0.27 -16.20 23.46
N LEU A 655 0.70 -15.73 22.67
CA LEU A 655 1.62 -16.59 21.93
C LEU A 655 2.52 -17.40 22.86
N ARG A 656 2.91 -16.81 24.00
CA ARG A 656 3.73 -17.46 25.02
C ARG A 656 2.93 -18.52 25.77
N GLU A 657 1.70 -18.20 26.16
CA GLU A 657 0.77 -19.11 26.82
C GLU A 657 0.43 -20.29 25.91
N MET A 658 0.24 -20.04 24.62
CA MET A 658 0.06 -21.08 23.60
C MET A 658 1.29 -21.97 23.48
N ALA A 659 2.49 -21.41 23.36
CA ALA A 659 3.73 -22.19 23.28
C ALA A 659 3.98 -23.04 24.55
N ILE A 660 3.62 -22.52 25.73
CA ILE A 660 3.66 -23.26 27.00
C ILE A 660 2.63 -24.41 27.00
N SER A 661 1.41 -24.13 26.53
CA SER A 661 0.34 -25.12 26.43
C SER A 661 0.74 -26.26 25.47
N GLU A 662 1.26 -25.94 24.29
CA GLU A 662 1.74 -26.93 23.32
C GLU A 662 2.88 -27.78 23.90
N ALA A 663 3.89 -27.14 24.50
CA ALA A 663 5.00 -27.85 25.15
C ALA A 663 4.52 -28.74 26.30
N SER A 664 3.46 -28.36 27.03
CA SER A 664 2.89 -29.18 28.11
C SER A 664 2.19 -30.45 27.61
N THR A 665 1.75 -30.48 26.35
CA THR A 665 1.17 -31.67 25.70
C THR A 665 2.20 -32.51 24.94
N GLY A 666 3.45 -32.02 24.84
CA GLY A 666 4.56 -32.65 24.15
C GLY A 666 5.21 -33.82 24.92
N ARG A 667 6.18 -34.49 24.29
CA ARG A 667 6.96 -35.56 24.96
C ARG A 667 8.03 -34.95 25.86
N GLU A 668 8.55 -35.73 26.83
CA GLU A 668 9.73 -35.35 27.61
C GLU A 668 10.88 -34.91 26.66
N GLY A 669 11.25 -33.63 26.72
CA GLY A 669 12.29 -33.01 25.88
C GLY A 669 11.83 -31.85 24.99
N ASP A 670 10.53 -31.55 24.92
CA ASP A 670 10.04 -30.38 24.19
C ASP A 670 10.40 -29.07 24.93
N VAL A 671 11.44 -28.40 24.46
CA VAL A 671 11.90 -27.10 25.00
C VAL A 671 11.04 -25.98 24.42
N ILE A 672 10.53 -25.10 25.29
CA ILE A 672 9.88 -23.85 24.87
C ILE A 672 10.91 -23.05 24.06
N LYS A 673 10.72 -22.96 22.74
CA LYS A 673 11.58 -22.18 21.87
C LYS A 673 11.44 -20.69 22.22
N SER A 674 12.57 -19.98 22.18
CA SER A 674 12.57 -18.54 22.35
C SER A 674 11.69 -17.86 21.29
N GLU A 675 11.08 -16.73 21.63
CA GLU A 675 10.39 -15.88 20.65
C GLU A 675 11.42 -15.24 19.70
N PRO A 676 11.07 -14.99 18.42
CA PRO A 676 11.94 -14.24 17.54
C PRO A 676 12.11 -12.79 18.03
N TYR A 677 13.21 -12.17 17.64
CA TYR A 677 13.51 -10.76 17.96
C TYR A 677 13.40 -9.90 16.72
N ASN A 678 12.62 -8.83 16.79
CA ASN A 678 12.67 -7.74 15.80
C ASN A 678 14.01 -7.01 15.91
N ALA A 679 14.48 -6.44 14.81
CA ALA A 679 15.73 -5.70 14.76
C ALA A 679 15.47 -4.26 14.36
N LYS A 680 16.07 -3.33 15.10
CA LYS A 680 16.20 -1.93 14.68
C LYS A 680 17.65 -1.68 14.30
N VAL A 681 17.86 -1.36 13.03
CA VAL A 681 19.19 -1.26 12.40
C VAL A 681 19.49 0.21 12.12
N VAL A 682 20.56 0.74 12.70
CA VAL A 682 21.03 2.11 12.45
C VAL A 682 22.25 2.04 11.56
N MET A 683 22.21 2.78 10.46
CA MET A 683 23.23 2.77 9.42
C MET A 683 23.68 4.19 9.07
N VAL A 684 24.84 4.25 8.44
CA VAL A 684 25.29 5.40 7.66
C VAL A 684 24.25 5.69 6.58
N GLY A 685 23.95 6.99 6.42
CA GLY A 685 22.90 7.47 5.55
C GLY A 685 22.93 6.92 4.13
N ASN A 686 21.77 6.44 3.67
CA ASN A 686 21.54 5.91 2.35
C ASN A 686 20.03 5.97 2.04
N ALA A 687 19.66 6.16 0.77
CA ALA A 687 18.27 6.39 0.39
C ALA A 687 17.68 5.29 -0.49
N PHE A 688 18.28 4.09 -0.53
CA PHE A 688 17.87 2.99 -1.41
C PHE A 688 17.06 1.89 -0.71
N PHE A 689 17.13 1.78 0.63
CA PHE A 689 16.23 0.87 1.35
C PHE A 689 14.81 1.40 1.36
N LYS A 690 13.86 0.51 1.08
CA LYS A 690 12.42 0.76 1.10
C LYS A 690 11.71 -0.33 1.90
N PRO A 691 10.56 0.00 2.52
CA PRO A 691 9.71 -1.02 3.12
C PRO A 691 9.37 -2.15 2.15
N GLY A 692 9.37 -3.38 2.66
CA GLY A 692 9.20 -4.60 1.90
C GLY A 692 10.51 -5.20 1.34
N MET A 693 11.65 -4.50 1.47
CA MET A 693 12.95 -5.10 1.17
C MET A 693 13.42 -6.04 2.28
N LYS A 694 14.27 -7.00 1.93
CA LYS A 694 14.92 -7.92 2.87
C LYS A 694 16.37 -7.55 3.12
N ILE A 695 16.82 -7.81 4.34
CA ILE A 695 18.22 -7.75 4.74
C ILE A 695 18.61 -9.03 5.49
N PHE A 696 19.88 -9.37 5.49
CA PHE A 696 20.42 -10.45 6.31
C PHE A 696 21.34 -9.86 7.38
N ILE A 697 21.13 -10.24 8.64
CA ILE A 697 22.00 -9.87 9.75
C ILE A 697 22.73 -11.13 10.17
N ASP A 698 24.05 -11.15 10.04
CA ASP A 698 24.86 -12.32 10.36
C ASP A 698 24.91 -12.53 11.88
N PRO A 699 24.30 -13.60 12.42
CA PRO A 699 24.38 -13.89 13.85
C PRO A 699 25.81 -14.20 14.31
N LEU A 700 26.67 -14.79 13.48
CA LEU A 700 28.02 -15.17 13.91
C LEU A 700 28.88 -13.95 14.28
N SER A 701 28.62 -12.82 13.62
CA SER A 701 29.27 -11.54 13.91
C SER A 701 28.99 -11.00 15.33
N LEU A 702 27.98 -11.55 16.03
CA LEU A 702 27.65 -11.20 17.42
C LEU A 702 28.52 -11.94 18.45
N GLY A 703 29.45 -12.80 18.02
CA GLY A 703 30.38 -13.49 18.90
C GLY A 703 29.90 -14.85 19.42
N PHE A 704 28.90 -15.48 18.78
CA PHE A 704 28.41 -16.82 19.14
C PHE A 704 29.40 -17.96 18.80
N GLY A 705 30.54 -17.67 18.19
CA GLY A 705 31.51 -18.69 17.77
C GLY A 705 31.08 -19.39 16.48
N THR A 706 31.20 -20.72 16.42
CA THR A 706 30.88 -21.50 15.20
C THR A 706 29.44 -22.01 15.12
N GLN A 707 28.66 -21.88 16.20
CA GLN A 707 27.28 -22.36 16.27
C GLN A 707 26.41 -21.28 16.89
N VAL A 708 25.29 -20.97 16.23
CA VAL A 708 24.29 -20.05 16.77
C VAL A 708 23.31 -20.88 17.60
N PRO A 709 23.06 -20.56 18.88
CA PRO A 709 22.11 -21.28 19.71
C PRO A 709 20.67 -20.94 19.29
N THR A 710 20.20 -21.52 18.18
CA THR A 710 18.91 -21.19 17.54
C THR A 710 17.70 -21.50 18.41
N ASP A 711 17.80 -22.47 19.33
CA ASP A 711 16.69 -22.87 20.19
C ASP A 711 16.51 -21.95 21.41
N SER A 712 17.62 -21.39 21.93
CA SER A 712 17.62 -20.53 23.12
C SER A 712 17.61 -19.04 22.79
N LEU A 713 18.26 -18.64 21.69
CA LEU A 713 18.41 -17.25 21.29
C LEU A 713 18.22 -17.11 19.78
N ARG A 714 17.05 -16.57 19.43
CA ARG A 714 16.57 -16.40 18.06
C ARG A 714 16.92 -15.01 17.51
N ILE A 715 18.23 -14.75 17.38
CA ILE A 715 18.78 -13.49 16.86
C ILE A 715 19.53 -13.75 15.55
N GLY A 716 19.39 -12.84 14.58
CA GLY A 716 20.06 -12.93 13.28
C GLY A 716 19.25 -13.73 12.24
N GLY A 717 19.77 -13.77 11.02
CA GLY A 717 19.07 -14.36 9.87
C GLY A 717 18.46 -13.30 8.95
N TYR A 718 17.38 -13.67 8.25
CA TYR A 718 16.66 -12.78 7.34
C TYR A 718 15.64 -11.92 8.08
N TYR A 719 15.59 -10.65 7.71
CA TYR A 719 14.69 -9.66 8.26
C TYR A 719 13.94 -8.94 7.12
N ASP A 720 12.65 -8.71 7.31
CA ASP A 720 11.83 -7.85 6.47
C ASP A 720 11.89 -6.41 7.00
N VAL A 721 12.19 -5.45 6.12
CA VAL A 721 12.16 -4.02 6.45
C VAL A 721 10.71 -3.54 6.42
N ILE A 722 10.19 -3.07 7.55
CA ILE A 722 8.82 -2.56 7.72
C ILE A 722 8.76 -1.05 7.54
N ARG A 723 9.72 -0.35 8.14
CA ARG A 723 9.80 1.10 8.13
C ARG A 723 11.24 1.53 7.85
N VAL A 724 11.37 2.62 7.09
CA VAL A 724 12.65 3.27 6.86
C VAL A 724 12.52 4.73 7.26
N GLU A 725 13.41 5.18 8.13
CA GLU A 725 13.56 6.58 8.51
C GLU A 725 14.95 7.04 8.06
N ASN A 726 15.01 8.25 7.52
CA ASN A 726 16.25 8.90 7.14
C ASN A 726 16.30 10.29 7.71
N PHE A 727 17.50 10.69 8.13
CA PHE A 727 17.72 11.98 8.75
C PHE A 727 19.04 12.57 8.28
N ILE A 728 18.98 13.76 7.69
CA ILE A 728 20.13 14.57 7.30
C ILE A 728 20.15 15.86 8.12
N ALA A 729 21.29 16.15 8.73
CA ALA A 729 21.63 17.40 9.40
C ALA A 729 23.10 17.76 9.09
N PRO A 730 23.56 18.98 9.41
CA PRO A 730 24.96 19.36 9.24
C PRO A 730 25.92 18.33 9.86
N GLY A 731 26.76 17.71 9.02
CA GLY A 731 27.75 16.70 9.44
C GLY A 731 27.16 15.32 9.81
N LYS A 732 25.85 15.10 9.66
CA LYS A 732 25.19 13.85 10.06
C LYS A 732 24.19 13.38 9.02
N PHE A 733 24.36 12.16 8.52
CA PHE A 733 23.35 11.48 7.71
C PHE A 733 23.22 10.04 8.18
N GLU A 734 22.02 9.67 8.64
CA GLU A 734 21.70 8.35 9.18
C GLU A 734 20.44 7.77 8.55
N THR A 735 20.41 6.45 8.43
CA THR A 735 19.25 5.67 8.00
C THR A 735 18.93 4.66 9.09
N ILE A 736 17.66 4.58 9.48
CA ILE A 736 17.15 3.71 10.52
C ILE A 736 16.14 2.78 9.86
N LEU A 737 16.35 1.47 10.00
CA LEU A 737 15.43 0.44 9.54
C LEU A 737 14.77 -0.21 10.74
N ASP A 738 13.44 -0.22 10.78
CA ASP A 738 12.69 -1.11 11.67
C ASP A 738 12.39 -2.39 10.90
N CYS A 739 12.82 -3.53 11.45
CA CYS A 739 12.72 -4.81 10.77
C CYS A 739 12.08 -5.89 11.63
N THR A 740 11.27 -6.74 11.01
CA THR A 740 10.72 -7.95 11.63
C THR A 740 11.50 -9.18 11.18
N ALA A 741 11.80 -10.06 12.13
CA ALA A 741 12.44 -11.32 11.81
C ALA A 741 11.52 -12.20 10.97
N GLN A 742 12.05 -12.75 9.88
CA GLN A 742 11.43 -13.90 9.23
C GLN A 742 11.78 -15.14 10.03
N ASN A 743 10.80 -16.00 10.34
CA ASN A 743 10.98 -17.17 11.19
C ASN A 743 12.34 -17.87 10.94
N ILE A 744 13.16 -17.86 11.99
CA ILE A 744 14.60 -18.15 11.88
C ILE A 744 14.86 -19.59 11.44
N LEU A 745 15.84 -19.70 10.53
CA LEU A 745 16.50 -20.90 9.98
C LEU A 745 16.05 -22.23 10.61
N PRO A 746 15.54 -23.20 9.81
CA PRO A 746 15.22 -24.52 10.33
C PRO A 746 16.45 -25.14 11.00
N SER A 747 16.25 -25.69 12.20
CA SER A 747 17.24 -26.43 12.98
C SER A 747 17.60 -27.78 12.33
N LYS A 748 18.09 -27.73 11.10
CA LYS A 748 18.71 -28.88 10.43
C LYS A 748 20.01 -28.44 9.78
N THR A 749 21.08 -28.40 10.56
CA THR A 749 22.45 -28.68 10.09
C THR A 749 23.44 -28.79 11.26
N SER A 750 23.26 -29.81 12.10
CA SER A 750 24.35 -30.38 12.90
C SER A 750 24.72 -31.76 12.35
N SER A 751 25.21 -31.78 11.11
CA SER A 751 26.19 -32.72 10.56
C SER A 751 26.33 -32.47 9.06
N ASN A 752 27.57 -32.37 8.56
CA ASN A 752 27.97 -32.28 7.14
C ASN A 752 28.20 -30.91 6.49
N TYR A 753 28.48 -29.84 7.25
CA TYR A 753 28.99 -28.59 6.66
C TYR A 753 30.51 -28.34 6.78
N GLN A 754 31.31 -29.34 7.17
CA GLN A 754 32.79 -29.22 7.18
C GLN A 754 33.55 -29.88 6.01
N ASN A 755 32.90 -30.49 5.01
CA ASN A 755 33.62 -31.32 4.01
C ASN A 755 33.54 -30.90 2.54
N LYS A 756 33.24 -29.63 2.19
CA LYS A 756 33.25 -29.20 0.77
C LYS A 756 34.17 -28.03 0.39
N THR A 757 35.02 -27.55 1.29
CA THR A 757 36.11 -26.59 0.96
C THR A 757 37.53 -27.14 1.14
N LYS A 758 37.68 -28.45 1.38
CA LYS A 758 38.97 -29.17 1.36
C LYS A 758 38.90 -30.41 0.48
N LYS A 759 38.78 -30.23 -0.84
CA LYS A 759 39.06 -31.30 -1.83
C LYS A 759 39.26 -30.73 -3.24
N ILE A 760 40.17 -29.76 -3.39
CA ILE A 760 40.75 -29.44 -4.71
C ILE A 760 42.29 -29.48 -4.71
N ASN A 761 42.98 -29.45 -3.56
CA ASN A 761 44.44 -29.63 -3.54
C ASN A 761 44.84 -30.86 -2.72
N SER A 762 44.75 -32.05 -3.33
CA SER A 762 45.67 -33.17 -3.09
C SER A 762 45.26 -34.41 -3.90
N LYS A 763 45.78 -34.52 -5.12
CA LYS A 763 46.32 -35.75 -5.74
C LYS A 763 46.71 -35.43 -7.17
N ILE A 764 48.01 -35.61 -7.43
CA ILE A 764 48.71 -35.98 -8.68
C ILE A 764 47.90 -35.82 -9.97
#